data_AF-A0AAJ2P996-F1
#
_entry.id   AF-A0AAJ2P996-F1
#
_cell.length_a   1.000
_cell.length_b   1.000
_cell.length_c   1.000
_cell.angle_alpha   90.00
_cell.angle_beta   90.00
_cell.angle_gamma   90.00
#
_symmetry.space_group_name_H-M   'P 1'
#
loop_
_entity.id
_entity.type
_entity.pdbx_description
1 polymer ?
#
loop_
_entity_poly.entity_id
_entity_poly.type
_entity_poly.pdbx_seq_one_letter_code
_entity_poly.pdbx_strand_id
1 'polypeptide(L)'
;MIRRKKSLFFLLISSGSLLLTSCGIATSRIELQNTNNKNTQVLFEENDSVQKETPAPQATSDLLDNSKIKPTEKNTFKQETDQKLNQIATTNTNKKPKTVKKQILKNFNQQQQQQQLSSSTTNKKTEKITKEQPKQVVSTNFSEKYWQLEANVKNFINTELKELKHEFFRDKLNQAIDEVEYKTIYDQRNQNEAFFKNSIEKLTKIFDEVKVNYKNSTNFSQIIQPKIQGEKPKEKDENSYPLGIEKYQDYQGNLNSNNSAKSFMNLIDPKDVRDFEYQGYNEKNRKKVADFTKKLIDDAKPKTDEEKIKIIFDWIVKNVKYAWNLSRTPAVEPSAVLEELYAVCGGYSNLYKAMLDSIGVKNSIVIGWSKFGPHQWNLVFDSKTKDFFHSDPTWGQFKRDDKEFAKDHKAFKILDSYYSENDQTYEYNLGVSLVSANTSDVRPATEIKNKSKVVGISNDFLKKASKLYIGPNVRRIDYQSGTFNVKSIEVDPQNPYFASKNGVLYNKNLTKLIIMPEKYDFSSFVLPKTVQEIEDYKFSLNAKNLEKITVEPGNYYFRDYGGILYNNDLSKIIVIPKNYKGKIITAKNVKLDPHTFANNPKITEIEISQGVKEIPDFTFNSLSSLLIIKIPQSLEKFSENAFVGMDPKKLKIIFPPNIDKNVANVLKKWKKMQ
;
A
#
# COMPACT_ATOMS: atom_id res chain seq x y z
N MET A 1 0.47 -48.59 20.10
CA MET A 1 -0.34 -48.28 18.88
C MET A 1 -1.09 -46.96 19.09
N ILE A 2 -1.24 -46.12 18.05
CA ILE A 2 -2.47 -45.35 17.67
C ILE A 2 -3.15 -44.52 18.80
N ARG A 3 -3.38 -43.19 18.75
CA ARG A 3 -3.23 -42.11 17.74
C ARG A 3 -3.19 -40.78 18.51
N ARG A 4 -2.23 -39.87 18.25
CA ARG A 4 -2.41 -38.44 18.58
C ARG A 4 -3.04 -37.72 17.37
N LYS A 5 -4.18 -37.06 17.57
CA LYS A 5 -4.85 -36.28 16.50
C LYS A 5 -4.03 -35.03 16.17
N LYS A 6 -3.91 -34.73 14.88
CA LYS A 6 -3.28 -33.50 14.35
C LYS A 6 -4.09 -32.29 14.79
N SER A 7 -3.42 -31.25 15.28
CA SER A 7 -4.00 -29.90 15.31
C SER A 7 -3.65 -29.20 14.00
N LEU A 8 -4.65 -28.76 13.24
CA LEU A 8 -4.47 -28.22 11.90
C LEU A 8 -4.51 -26.68 11.98
N PHE A 9 -3.34 -26.05 12.06
CA PHE A 9 -3.23 -24.60 11.96
C PHE A 9 -3.37 -24.19 10.48
N PHE A 10 -4.55 -23.72 10.08
CA PHE A 10 -4.74 -23.12 8.77
C PHE A 10 -4.20 -21.69 8.77
N LEU A 11 -3.03 -21.48 8.15
CA LEU A 11 -2.59 -20.15 7.74
C LEU A 11 -3.22 -19.85 6.37
N LEU A 12 -4.17 -18.91 6.33
CA LEU A 12 -4.71 -18.37 5.09
C LEU A 12 -3.68 -17.42 4.46
N ILE A 13 -2.78 -17.98 3.65
CA ILE A 13 -1.96 -17.21 2.71
C ILE A 13 -2.83 -16.87 1.51
N SER A 14 -2.97 -15.57 1.20
CA SER A 14 -3.66 -15.11 0.00
C SER A 14 -2.99 -15.65 -1.26
N SER A 15 -3.81 -16.18 -2.16
CA SER A 15 -3.41 -16.69 -3.46
C SER A 15 -2.74 -15.60 -4.31
N GLY A 16 -1.42 -15.64 -4.44
CA GLY A 16 -0.68 -14.64 -5.22
C GLY A 16 0.84 -14.65 -5.11
N SER A 17 1.50 -15.82 -4.98
CA SER A 17 2.96 -16.03 -5.18
C SER A 17 3.37 -17.48 -4.88
N LEU A 18 3.01 -18.46 -5.72
CA LEU A 18 3.48 -19.85 -5.51
C LEU A 18 3.40 -20.78 -6.74
N LEU A 19 3.90 -20.32 -7.90
CA LEU A 19 4.29 -21.19 -9.02
C LEU A 19 5.66 -20.76 -9.56
N LEU A 20 6.71 -21.13 -8.84
CA LEU A 20 8.11 -21.00 -9.26
C LEU A 20 8.80 -22.35 -9.09
N THR A 21 8.72 -23.20 -10.12
CA THR A 21 9.46 -24.47 -10.17
C THR A 21 10.96 -24.21 -10.37
N SER A 22 11.78 -24.89 -9.55
CA SER A 22 13.26 -25.06 -9.59
C SER A 22 14.17 -23.82 -9.76
N CYS A 23 13.87 -22.86 -10.63
CA CYS A 23 14.69 -21.68 -10.88
C CYS A 23 14.41 -20.53 -9.88
N GLY A 24 13.15 -20.35 -9.44
CA GLY A 24 12.78 -19.29 -8.48
C GLY A 24 13.16 -19.52 -7.02
N ILE A 25 13.87 -20.62 -6.72
CA ILE A 25 14.46 -20.83 -5.38
C ILE A 25 15.62 -19.83 -5.16
N ALA A 26 16.29 -19.39 -6.24
CA ALA A 26 17.30 -18.33 -6.17
C ALA A 26 16.70 -16.95 -5.85
N THR A 27 15.53 -16.61 -6.40
CA THR A 27 14.88 -15.30 -6.17
C THR A 27 14.23 -15.19 -4.80
N SER A 28 13.70 -16.28 -4.25
CA SER A 28 12.99 -16.30 -2.95
C SER A 28 13.88 -16.33 -1.70
N ARG A 29 15.22 -16.22 -1.84
CA ARG A 29 16.17 -16.20 -0.69
C ARG A 29 16.97 -14.92 -0.50
N ILE A 30 16.85 -13.94 -1.39
CA ILE A 30 17.45 -12.60 -1.19
C ILE A 30 16.58 -11.75 -0.24
N GLU A 31 15.29 -12.05 -0.11
CA GLU A 31 14.39 -11.44 0.88
C GLU A 31 14.26 -12.27 2.18
N LEU A 32 15.36 -12.43 2.93
CA LEU A 32 15.31 -12.89 4.32
C LEU A 32 15.87 -11.85 5.29
N GLN A 33 14.93 -11.07 5.80
CA GLN A 33 14.89 -10.42 7.12
C GLN A 33 16.20 -10.42 7.93
N ASN A 34 16.80 -9.23 8.01
CA ASN A 34 17.82 -8.92 9.02
C ASN A 34 17.15 -8.72 10.39
N THR A 35 16.66 -9.79 11.01
CA THR A 35 16.14 -9.80 12.39
C THR A 35 17.17 -10.33 13.36
N ASN A 36 18.20 -9.53 13.65
CA ASN A 36 19.08 -9.76 14.79
C ASN A 36 18.80 -8.73 15.89
N ASN A 37 17.82 -9.08 16.72
CA ASN A 37 17.63 -8.44 18.01
C ASN A 37 18.36 -9.27 19.07
N LYS A 38 19.58 -8.88 19.47
CA LYS A 38 20.26 -9.42 20.65
C LYS A 38 21.24 -8.39 21.22
N ASN A 39 21.09 -8.12 22.52
CA ASN A 39 22.01 -7.30 23.29
C ASN A 39 23.42 -7.89 23.28
N THR A 40 24.42 -7.05 23.05
CA THR A 40 25.76 -7.27 23.61
C THR A 40 26.37 -5.90 23.92
N GLN A 41 26.50 -5.57 25.20
CA GLN A 41 27.36 -4.46 25.61
C GLN A 41 28.82 -4.88 25.38
N VAL A 42 29.58 -4.04 24.68
CA VAL A 42 31.04 -4.02 24.77
C VAL A 42 31.46 -2.56 24.91
N LEU A 43 32.11 -2.25 26.02
CA LEU A 43 32.80 -0.97 26.26
C LEU A 43 34.11 -0.93 25.49
N PHE A 44 34.59 0.26 25.15
CA PHE A 44 35.99 0.76 25.15
C PHE A 44 35.99 2.08 24.35
N GLU A 45 36.07 3.21 25.05
CA GLU A 45 37.30 4.04 25.17
C GLU A 45 37.64 4.81 23.88
N GLU A 46 37.15 6.06 23.81
CA GLU A 46 37.69 7.09 22.92
C GLU A 46 38.82 7.84 23.63
N ASN A 47 39.93 8.07 22.93
CA ASN A 47 41.05 8.92 23.35
C ASN A 47 41.24 10.06 22.34
N ASP A 48 41.50 11.27 22.85
CA ASP A 48 41.62 12.51 22.07
C ASP A 48 42.91 12.63 21.23
N SER A 49 42.80 13.24 20.04
CA SER A 49 43.72 14.27 19.49
C SER A 49 43.21 14.72 18.10
N VAL A 50 42.94 16.00 17.76
CA VAL A 50 43.77 17.24 17.81
C VAL A 50 44.96 17.09 16.83
N GLN A 51 45.16 17.87 15.74
CA GLN A 51 44.67 19.20 15.32
C GLN A 51 45.09 19.50 13.86
N LYS A 52 44.39 20.39 13.11
CA LYS A 52 44.90 21.64 12.44
C LYS A 52 44.07 22.16 11.26
N GLU A 53 44.35 23.42 10.91
CA GLU A 53 43.43 24.40 10.30
C GLU A 53 43.74 24.77 8.83
N THR A 54 42.73 25.43 8.21
CA THR A 54 42.67 26.44 7.10
C THR A 54 43.97 27.06 6.50
N PRO A 55 43.96 27.71 5.29
CA PRO A 55 42.89 28.57 4.76
C PRO A 55 42.59 28.61 3.24
N ALA A 56 41.61 29.44 2.88
CA ALA A 56 41.18 29.80 1.53
C ALA A 56 41.98 31.00 0.94
N PRO A 57 41.73 31.36 -0.33
CA PRO A 57 41.81 32.75 -0.79
C PRO A 57 40.52 33.25 -1.48
N GLN A 58 40.41 34.57 -1.65
CA GLN A 58 39.22 35.29 -2.14
C GLN A 58 39.38 35.90 -3.56
N ALA A 59 38.23 36.05 -4.23
CA ALA A 59 37.79 37.22 -5.00
C ALA A 59 38.31 37.54 -6.44
N THR A 60 37.55 38.48 -7.05
CA THR A 60 37.58 39.05 -8.43
C THR A 60 36.86 38.21 -9.50
N SER A 61 36.03 38.76 -10.41
CA SER A 61 35.73 40.18 -10.73
C SER A 61 34.28 40.43 -11.20
N ASP A 62 33.80 41.63 -10.87
CA ASP A 62 32.95 42.59 -11.60
C ASP A 62 31.66 42.19 -12.35
N LEU A 63 30.57 42.85 -11.94
CA LEU A 63 29.38 43.15 -12.75
C LEU A 63 29.21 44.68 -12.83
N LEU A 64 29.03 45.21 -14.04
CA LEU A 64 28.64 46.61 -14.28
C LEU A 64 27.19 46.71 -14.80
N ASP A 65 26.31 46.94 -13.85
CA ASP A 65 25.31 48.02 -13.80
C ASP A 65 24.28 48.27 -14.95
N ASN A 66 23.01 48.15 -14.50
CA ASN A 66 21.88 49.09 -14.66
C ASN A 66 20.87 49.11 -15.84
N SER A 67 19.61 48.93 -15.41
CA SER A 67 18.43 49.75 -15.76
C SER A 67 17.74 49.49 -17.12
N LYS A 68 16.41 49.61 -17.31
CA LYS A 68 15.20 49.90 -16.49
C LYS A 68 14.06 48.99 -17.01
N ILE A 69 12.95 48.73 -16.30
CA ILE A 69 11.69 49.52 -16.31
C ILE A 69 10.76 49.03 -15.18
N LYS A 70 9.93 49.95 -14.65
CA LYS A 70 9.02 49.77 -13.49
C LYS A 70 7.76 48.96 -13.82
N PRO A 71 7.16 48.27 -12.82
CA PRO A 71 5.72 48.04 -12.73
C PRO A 71 5.04 48.97 -11.70
N THR A 72 3.84 49.47 -12.02
CA THR A 72 2.99 50.26 -11.11
C THR A 72 1.89 49.41 -10.48
N GLU A 73 1.83 49.45 -9.14
CA GLU A 73 0.67 49.39 -8.22
C GLU A 73 -0.42 48.31 -8.42
N LYS A 74 -0.62 47.37 -7.46
CA LYS A 74 -1.34 47.51 -6.14
C LYS A 74 -2.84 47.76 -6.34
N ASN A 75 -3.80 47.16 -5.62
CA ASN A 75 -3.89 46.52 -4.29
C ASN A 75 -4.89 45.33 -4.38
N THR A 76 -5.19 44.44 -3.41
CA THR A 76 -4.79 44.12 -2.01
C THR A 76 -5.11 42.61 -1.79
N PHE A 77 -4.98 41.91 -0.66
CA PHE A 77 -4.58 42.18 0.74
C PHE A 77 -3.82 40.93 1.27
N LYS A 78 -3.14 41.00 2.42
CA LYS A 78 -2.49 39.85 3.08
C LYS A 78 -2.35 40.08 4.60
N GLN A 79 -2.10 39.00 5.34
CA GLN A 79 -1.54 38.93 6.72
C GLN A 79 -2.45 39.18 7.93
N GLU A 80 -2.79 38.08 8.60
CA GLU A 80 -2.65 37.75 10.03
C GLU A 80 -2.89 36.22 10.09
N THR A 81 -2.18 35.35 10.82
CA THR A 81 -1.24 35.47 11.95
C THR A 81 -0.13 34.40 11.84
N ASP A 82 1.13 34.75 12.11
CA ASP A 82 2.16 33.75 12.46
C ASP A 82 3.33 34.42 13.22
N GLN A 83 3.12 34.70 14.51
CA GLN A 83 4.19 35.11 15.44
C GLN A 83 3.77 34.94 16.91
N LYS A 84 4.01 33.74 17.45
CA LYS A 84 4.39 33.46 18.85
C LYS A 84 4.33 31.96 19.12
N LEU A 85 5.50 31.32 19.22
CA LEU A 85 5.88 30.28 20.20
C LEU A 85 7.07 29.46 19.69
N ASN A 86 8.28 29.92 19.99
CA ASN A 86 9.41 29.03 20.29
C ASN A 86 10.57 29.82 20.90
N GLN A 87 10.56 29.94 22.22
CA GLN A 87 11.81 29.99 22.99
C GLN A 87 11.56 29.62 24.46
N ILE A 88 12.43 28.71 24.91
CA ILE A 88 12.84 28.34 26.28
C ILE A 88 12.59 26.85 26.55
N ALA A 89 13.63 26.08 26.26
CA ALA A 89 13.91 24.83 26.94
C ALA A 89 15.19 25.05 27.76
N THR A 90 15.12 24.76 29.06
CA THR A 90 16.14 24.09 29.91
C THR A 90 16.06 24.57 31.36
N THR A 91 15.66 23.66 32.25
CA THR A 91 16.37 23.35 33.51
C THR A 91 15.75 22.08 34.10
N ASN A 92 16.59 21.09 34.39
CA ASN A 92 16.18 19.89 35.12
C ASN A 92 16.06 20.22 36.62
N THR A 93 15.10 19.62 37.34
CA THR A 93 15.37 18.68 38.45
C THR A 93 14.09 18.17 39.13
N ASN A 94 14.23 17.02 39.81
CA ASN A 94 13.17 16.26 40.47
C ASN A 94 12.44 16.99 41.61
N LYS A 95 11.10 16.95 41.61
CA LYS A 95 10.24 16.46 42.75
C LYS A 95 8.73 16.55 42.42
N LYS A 96 7.95 15.56 42.88
CA LYS A 96 6.48 15.65 42.97
C LYS A 96 6.10 16.74 44.00
N PRO A 97 4.95 17.42 43.86
CA PRO A 97 3.81 16.98 44.69
C PRO A 97 2.42 17.14 44.06
N LYS A 98 1.46 16.39 44.63
CA LYS A 98 0.03 16.69 44.54
C LYS A 98 -0.23 18.06 45.20
N THR A 99 -0.98 18.98 44.56
CA THR A 99 -1.96 19.95 45.14
C THR A 99 -2.18 21.13 44.18
N VAL A 100 -2.96 20.93 43.11
CA VAL A 100 -3.56 22.03 42.30
C VAL A 100 -5.07 21.80 42.09
N LYS A 101 -5.60 20.64 42.49
CA LYS A 101 -7.00 20.22 42.27
C LYS A 101 -8.03 20.81 43.26
N LYS A 102 -7.71 21.92 43.94
CA LYS A 102 -8.59 22.54 44.97
C LYS A 102 -8.90 24.03 44.79
N GLN A 103 -8.30 24.73 43.82
CA GLN A 103 -8.59 26.16 43.57
C GLN A 103 -9.70 26.38 42.51
N ILE A 104 -9.82 25.49 41.51
CA ILE A 104 -10.76 25.67 40.38
C ILE A 104 -12.18 25.19 40.73
N LEU A 105 -12.35 24.34 41.74
CA LEU A 105 -13.66 23.80 42.16
C LEU A 105 -14.43 24.73 43.12
N LYS A 106 -13.91 25.92 43.45
CA LYS A 106 -14.58 26.87 44.36
C LYS A 106 -15.39 27.98 43.68
N ASN A 107 -15.11 28.28 42.40
CA ASN A 107 -15.81 29.36 41.67
C ASN A 107 -16.99 28.88 40.79
N PHE A 108 -17.33 27.58 40.83
CA PHE A 108 -18.47 27.03 40.08
C PHE A 108 -19.74 26.78 40.93
N ASN A 109 -19.62 26.85 42.26
CA ASN A 109 -20.70 26.53 43.21
C ASN A 109 -21.36 27.76 43.87
N GLN A 110 -21.21 28.97 43.30
CA GLN A 110 -21.86 30.20 43.79
C GLN A 110 -22.95 30.76 42.85
N GLN A 111 -23.31 30.05 41.77
CA GLN A 111 -24.42 30.44 40.87
C GLN A 111 -25.56 29.40 40.76
N GLN A 112 -25.60 28.38 41.63
CA GLN A 112 -26.72 27.43 41.72
C GLN A 112 -27.30 27.29 43.14
N GLN A 113 -27.36 28.39 43.89
CA GLN A 113 -28.03 28.46 45.19
C GLN A 113 -28.96 29.68 45.34
N GLN A 114 -29.68 30.03 44.26
CA GLN A 114 -30.83 30.93 44.30
C GLN A 114 -31.95 30.46 43.35
N GLN A 115 -32.53 29.29 43.65
CA GLN A 115 -33.89 28.92 43.25
C GLN A 115 -34.35 27.74 44.13
N GLN A 116 -35.64 27.73 44.50
CA GLN A 116 -36.28 26.82 45.47
C GLN A 116 -35.89 26.99 46.95
N LEU A 117 -36.65 27.84 47.68
CA LEU A 117 -37.31 27.52 48.95
C LEU A 117 -37.98 28.78 49.57
N SER A 118 -39.27 28.99 49.30
CA SER A 118 -40.18 29.82 50.12
C SER A 118 -41.65 29.77 49.65
N SER A 119 -42.34 28.69 50.02
CA SER A 119 -43.68 28.85 50.63
C SER A 119 -43.46 29.15 52.12
N SER A 120 -44.28 29.88 52.87
CA SER A 120 -45.59 30.51 52.64
C SER A 120 -45.88 31.51 53.75
N THR A 121 -46.61 32.61 53.50
CA THR A 121 -47.68 33.11 54.40
C THR A 121 -48.53 34.22 53.76
N THR A 122 -49.75 34.36 54.26
CA THR A 122 -50.86 35.18 53.77
C THR A 122 -50.72 36.69 53.95
N ASN A 123 -51.23 37.47 52.98
CA ASN A 123 -52.36 38.37 53.27
C ASN A 123 -53.20 38.77 52.05
N LYS A 124 -54.48 39.07 52.29
CA LYS A 124 -55.49 39.38 51.26
C LYS A 124 -55.41 40.84 50.79
N LYS A 125 -55.54 41.08 49.48
CA LYS A 125 -56.51 42.06 48.95
C LYS A 125 -56.91 41.74 47.51
N THR A 126 -58.13 42.12 47.19
CA THR A 126 -58.89 41.64 46.02
C THR A 126 -58.77 42.62 44.86
N GLU A 127 -58.50 42.17 43.65
CA GLU A 127 -58.95 42.88 42.44
C GLU A 127 -59.17 41.95 41.25
N LYS A 128 -60.04 42.37 40.32
CA LYS A 128 -60.70 41.47 39.38
C LYS A 128 -59.89 41.23 38.11
N ILE A 129 -59.78 39.95 37.79
CA ILE A 129 -59.56 39.32 36.47
C ILE A 129 -60.01 40.21 35.28
N THR A 130 -59.07 40.47 34.38
CA THR A 130 -59.34 40.48 32.93
C THR A 130 -58.54 39.33 32.31
N LYS A 131 -59.20 38.43 31.57
CA LYS A 131 -58.57 37.25 30.98
C LYS A 131 -57.92 37.61 29.64
N GLU A 132 -56.60 37.63 29.57
CA GLU A 132 -55.91 37.24 28.34
C GLU A 132 -55.57 35.75 28.41
N GLN A 133 -55.92 35.00 27.36
CA GLN A 133 -55.52 33.60 27.24
C GLN A 133 -54.02 33.53 26.89
N PRO A 134 -53.19 32.74 27.59
CA PRO A 134 -51.83 32.50 27.14
C PRO A 134 -51.88 31.73 25.80
N LYS A 135 -51.31 32.34 24.75
CA LYS A 135 -51.14 31.69 23.45
C LYS A 135 -50.44 30.36 23.63
N GLN A 136 -50.97 29.30 23.01
CA GLN A 136 -50.29 28.00 22.95
C GLN A 136 -48.88 28.19 22.37
N VAL A 137 -47.86 27.95 23.20
CA VAL A 137 -46.49 27.77 22.71
C VAL A 137 -46.47 26.41 22.02
N VAL A 138 -46.65 26.42 20.70
CA VAL A 138 -46.51 25.22 19.87
C VAL A 138 -45.06 24.76 19.96
N SER A 139 -44.80 23.71 20.75
CA SER A 139 -43.49 23.05 20.78
C SER A 139 -43.24 22.41 19.42
N THR A 140 -42.52 23.09 18.54
CA THR A 140 -42.18 22.56 17.23
C THR A 140 -41.18 21.43 17.37
N ASN A 141 -41.64 20.18 17.41
CA ASN A 141 -40.77 19.01 17.47
C ASN A 141 -39.93 18.93 16.18
N PHE A 142 -38.70 19.45 16.23
CA PHE A 142 -37.79 19.45 15.08
C PHE A 142 -37.36 18.04 14.68
N SER A 143 -37.39 17.05 15.60
CA SER A 143 -37.06 15.66 15.26
C SER A 143 -38.11 15.04 14.33
N GLU A 144 -39.41 15.19 14.64
CA GLU A 144 -40.51 14.75 13.78
C GLU A 144 -40.45 15.42 12.40
N LYS A 145 -40.20 16.74 12.37
CA LYS A 145 -40.05 17.49 11.11
C LYS A 145 -38.88 16.98 10.27
N TYR A 146 -37.76 16.62 10.90
CA TYR A 146 -36.61 16.05 10.20
C TYR A 146 -36.96 14.68 9.59
N TRP A 147 -37.60 13.79 10.34
CA TRP A 147 -37.98 12.46 9.82
C TRP A 147 -39.04 12.54 8.70
N GLN A 148 -39.96 13.51 8.77
CA GLN A 148 -40.89 13.80 7.67
C GLN A 148 -40.16 14.29 6.41
N LEU A 149 -39.21 15.21 6.56
CA LEU A 149 -38.37 15.68 5.45
C LEU A 149 -37.55 14.53 4.85
N GLU A 150 -36.92 13.71 5.67
CA GLU A 150 -36.15 12.54 5.24
C GLU A 150 -37.02 11.54 4.48
N ALA A 151 -38.24 11.24 4.95
CA ALA A 151 -39.18 10.38 4.25
C ALA A 151 -39.54 10.93 2.84
N ASN A 152 -39.76 12.25 2.74
CA ASN A 152 -40.02 12.92 1.47
C ASN A 152 -38.81 12.86 0.53
N VAL A 153 -37.59 13.06 1.05
CA VAL A 153 -36.34 12.94 0.28
C VAL A 153 -36.11 11.51 -0.18
N LYS A 154 -36.29 10.51 0.68
CA LYS A 154 -36.18 9.08 0.34
C LYS A 154 -37.21 8.68 -0.72
N ASN A 155 -38.44 9.18 -0.63
CA ASN A 155 -39.43 8.98 -1.68
C ASN A 155 -38.99 9.59 -3.02
N PHE A 156 -38.48 10.83 -3.02
CA PHE A 156 -37.96 11.49 -4.22
C PHE A 156 -36.77 10.74 -4.85
N ILE A 157 -35.81 10.28 -4.03
CA ILE A 157 -34.70 9.42 -4.51
C ILE A 157 -35.25 8.18 -5.20
N ASN A 158 -36.21 7.51 -4.57
CA ASN A 158 -36.79 6.25 -5.04
C ASN A 158 -37.80 6.41 -6.19
N THR A 159 -38.15 7.64 -6.59
CA THR A 159 -39.14 7.92 -7.66
C THR A 159 -38.51 8.68 -8.82
N GLU A 160 -37.99 9.88 -8.56
CA GLU A 160 -37.43 10.82 -9.53
C GLU A 160 -35.95 10.51 -9.85
N LEU A 161 -35.18 10.05 -8.86
CA LEU A 161 -33.76 9.74 -9.04
C LEU A 161 -33.46 8.25 -9.28
N LYS A 162 -34.39 7.50 -9.90
CA LYS A 162 -34.19 6.08 -10.23
C LYS A 162 -33.08 5.83 -11.26
N GLU A 163 -32.96 6.71 -12.25
CA GLU A 163 -32.03 6.50 -13.38
C GLU A 163 -30.56 6.63 -12.96
N LEU A 164 -29.66 5.93 -13.67
CA LEU A 164 -28.21 5.98 -13.41
C LEU A 164 -27.64 7.39 -13.57
N LYS A 165 -28.13 8.17 -14.55
CA LYS A 165 -27.70 9.57 -14.78
C LYS A 165 -27.87 10.50 -13.56
N HIS A 166 -28.70 10.11 -12.58
CA HIS A 166 -28.98 10.86 -11.36
C HIS A 166 -28.09 10.48 -10.16
N GLU A 167 -27.13 9.54 -10.28
CA GLU A 167 -26.27 9.05 -9.16
C GLU A 167 -25.65 10.18 -8.33
N PHE A 168 -25.07 11.19 -8.99
CA PHE A 168 -24.47 12.34 -8.29
C PHE A 168 -25.43 13.07 -7.34
N PHE A 169 -26.70 13.21 -7.74
CA PHE A 169 -27.73 13.87 -6.95
C PHE A 169 -28.28 12.94 -5.87
N ARG A 170 -28.41 11.64 -6.17
CA ARG A 170 -28.79 10.59 -5.23
C ARG A 170 -27.77 10.48 -4.09
N ASP A 171 -26.47 10.46 -4.41
CA ASP A 171 -25.38 10.45 -3.43
C ASP A 171 -25.36 11.69 -2.55
N LYS A 172 -25.53 12.89 -3.11
CA LYS A 172 -25.62 14.13 -2.32
C LYS A 172 -26.70 14.06 -1.22
N LEU A 173 -27.87 13.50 -1.55
CA LEU A 173 -28.96 13.34 -0.59
C LEU A 173 -28.70 12.19 0.39
N ASN A 174 -28.25 11.04 -0.11
CA ASN A 174 -27.90 9.88 0.69
C ASN A 174 -26.83 10.21 1.74
N GLN A 175 -25.74 10.88 1.37
CA GLN A 175 -24.68 11.28 2.30
C GLN A 175 -25.19 12.23 3.39
N ALA A 176 -26.09 13.15 3.06
CA ALA A 176 -26.69 14.07 4.02
C ALA A 176 -27.59 13.34 5.04
N ILE A 177 -28.35 12.34 4.58
CA ILE A 177 -29.18 11.47 5.41
C ILE A 177 -28.31 10.57 6.30
N ASP A 178 -27.34 9.87 5.70
CA ASP A 178 -26.42 8.95 6.39
C ASP A 178 -25.66 9.63 7.53
N GLU A 179 -25.26 10.90 7.34
CA GLU A 179 -24.59 11.68 8.38
C GLU A 179 -25.48 11.89 9.62
N VAL A 180 -26.79 12.10 9.42
CA VAL A 180 -27.75 12.31 10.51
C VAL A 180 -28.17 10.97 11.13
N GLU A 181 -28.43 9.94 10.33
CA GLU A 181 -28.67 8.57 10.82
C GLU A 181 -27.49 8.09 11.68
N TYR A 182 -26.24 8.30 11.22
CA TYR A 182 -25.05 7.93 11.98
C TYR A 182 -24.91 8.75 13.27
N LYS A 183 -25.04 10.09 13.21
CA LYS A 183 -24.87 10.97 14.38
C LYS A 183 -25.91 10.73 15.47
N THR A 184 -27.17 10.48 15.10
CA THR A 184 -28.22 10.16 16.07
C THR A 184 -27.90 8.87 16.83
N ILE A 185 -27.40 7.83 16.15
CA ILE A 185 -26.97 6.58 16.81
C ILE A 185 -25.63 6.77 17.58
N TYR A 186 -24.74 7.65 17.11
CA TYR A 186 -23.43 7.88 17.72
C TYR A 186 -23.52 8.61 19.06
N ASP A 187 -24.24 9.73 19.14
CA ASP A 187 -24.33 10.55 20.35
C ASP A 187 -25.78 10.87 20.75
N GLN A 188 -26.37 9.95 21.53
CA GLN A 188 -27.73 10.08 22.06
C GLN A 188 -27.93 11.28 23.00
N ARG A 189 -26.86 11.94 23.47
CA ARG A 189 -26.97 13.10 24.39
C ARG A 189 -26.98 14.45 23.67
N ASN A 190 -26.51 14.50 22.42
CA ASN A 190 -26.48 15.73 21.61
C ASN A 190 -27.67 15.84 20.62
N GLN A 191 -28.69 14.98 20.75
CA GLN A 191 -29.94 15.00 19.98
C GLN A 191 -30.90 16.12 20.43
N ASN A 192 -30.41 17.36 20.56
CA ASN A 192 -31.23 18.51 20.95
C ASN A 192 -31.97 19.12 19.73
N GLU A 193 -32.91 20.03 19.98
CA GLU A 193 -33.67 20.70 18.91
C GLU A 193 -32.77 21.45 17.91
N ALA A 194 -31.64 22.01 18.37
CA ALA A 194 -30.70 22.71 17.50
C ALA A 194 -29.99 21.77 16.51
N PHE A 195 -29.67 20.53 16.91
CA PHE A 195 -29.13 19.50 16.03
C PHE A 195 -30.12 19.16 14.90
N PHE A 196 -31.39 18.91 15.24
CA PHE A 196 -32.41 18.59 14.24
C PHE A 196 -32.75 19.79 13.36
N LYS A 197 -32.81 21.01 13.92
CA LYS A 197 -33.01 22.25 13.15
C LYS A 197 -31.91 22.46 12.09
N ASN A 198 -30.64 22.34 12.48
CA ASN A 198 -29.51 22.45 11.54
C ASN A 198 -29.53 21.31 10.50
N SER A 199 -29.87 20.09 10.91
CA SER A 199 -30.04 18.95 9.99
C SER A 199 -31.15 19.17 8.95
N ILE A 200 -32.28 19.77 9.35
CA ILE A 200 -33.34 20.21 8.43
C ILE A 200 -32.81 21.26 7.46
N GLU A 201 -32.21 22.35 7.95
CA GLU A 201 -31.68 23.44 7.13
C GLU A 201 -30.68 22.92 6.08
N LYS A 202 -29.77 22.02 6.47
CA LYS A 202 -28.81 21.36 5.59
C LYS A 202 -29.49 20.47 4.54
N LEU A 203 -30.40 19.57 4.97
CA LEU A 203 -31.06 18.61 4.08
C LEU A 203 -32.00 19.32 3.09
N THR A 204 -32.78 20.31 3.54
CA THR A 204 -33.63 21.15 2.68
C THR A 204 -32.80 21.86 1.62
N LYS A 205 -31.68 22.51 1.99
CA LYS A 205 -30.80 23.20 1.03
C LYS A 205 -30.30 22.27 -0.07
N ILE A 206 -29.82 21.07 0.30
CA ILE A 206 -29.34 20.07 -0.67
C ILE A 206 -30.51 19.55 -1.53
N PHE A 207 -31.69 19.33 -0.92
CA PHE A 207 -32.87 18.84 -1.63
C PHE A 207 -33.39 19.83 -2.67
N ASP A 208 -33.44 21.12 -2.35
CA ASP A 208 -33.88 22.15 -3.28
C ASP A 208 -32.85 22.39 -4.40
N GLU A 209 -31.55 22.37 -4.09
CA GLU A 209 -30.48 22.35 -5.11
C GLU A 209 -30.63 21.16 -6.07
N VAL A 210 -30.93 19.97 -5.55
CA VAL A 210 -31.16 18.76 -6.36
C VAL A 210 -32.39 18.91 -7.24
N LYS A 211 -33.55 19.35 -6.71
CA LYS A 211 -34.80 19.53 -7.48
C LYS A 211 -34.64 20.48 -8.68
N VAL A 212 -33.85 21.54 -8.52
CA VAL A 212 -33.58 22.50 -9.61
C VAL A 212 -32.71 21.87 -10.70
N ASN A 213 -31.71 21.06 -10.33
CA ASN A 213 -30.63 20.66 -11.24
C ASN A 213 -30.77 19.26 -11.85
N TYR A 214 -31.47 18.31 -11.21
CA TYR A 214 -31.46 16.90 -11.65
C TYR A 214 -32.00 16.69 -13.06
N LYS A 215 -33.04 17.42 -13.47
CA LYS A 215 -33.66 17.32 -14.81
C LYS A 215 -32.71 17.69 -15.95
N ASN A 216 -31.69 18.50 -15.67
CA ASN A 216 -30.67 18.91 -16.63
C ASN A 216 -29.47 17.94 -16.68
N SER A 217 -29.53 16.80 -15.99
CA SER A 217 -28.45 15.81 -16.00
C SER A 217 -28.28 15.17 -17.39
N THR A 218 -27.07 15.24 -17.94
CA THR A 218 -26.68 14.51 -19.14
C THR A 218 -26.49 13.02 -18.84
N ASN A 219 -26.81 12.15 -19.80
CA ASN A 219 -26.61 10.71 -19.67
C ASN A 219 -25.11 10.35 -19.49
N PHE A 220 -24.73 9.95 -18.27
CA PHE A 220 -23.42 9.35 -17.97
C PHE A 220 -23.24 7.95 -18.59
N SER A 221 -24.29 7.38 -19.19
CA SER A 221 -24.38 6.02 -19.71
C SER A 221 -23.37 5.66 -20.81
N GLN A 222 -22.69 6.63 -21.43
CA GLN A 222 -21.59 6.38 -22.38
C GLN A 222 -20.24 6.11 -21.69
N ILE A 223 -20.06 6.56 -20.44
CA ILE A 223 -18.80 6.42 -19.67
C ILE A 223 -18.86 5.18 -18.76
N ILE A 224 -20.06 4.78 -18.35
CA ILE A 224 -20.31 3.63 -17.48
C ILE A 224 -21.35 2.72 -18.15
N GLN A 225 -20.95 2.07 -19.24
CA GLN A 225 -21.53 0.76 -19.58
C GLN A 225 -20.71 -0.31 -18.87
N PRO A 226 -21.25 -0.99 -17.85
CA PRO A 226 -20.70 -2.26 -17.41
C PRO A 226 -20.75 -3.22 -18.59
N LYS A 227 -19.65 -3.91 -18.90
CA LYS A 227 -19.72 -5.15 -19.70
C LYS A 227 -20.38 -6.25 -18.86
N ILE A 228 -21.69 -6.15 -18.63
CA ILE A 228 -22.51 -7.21 -18.03
C ILE A 228 -23.33 -7.84 -19.17
N GLN A 229 -22.65 -8.64 -19.99
CA GLN A 229 -23.30 -9.68 -20.78
C GLN A 229 -22.30 -10.72 -21.29
N GLY A 230 -22.54 -11.97 -20.92
CA GLY A 230 -22.43 -13.14 -21.82
C GLY A 230 -21.03 -13.65 -22.22
N GLU A 231 -20.07 -12.78 -22.48
CA GLU A 231 -18.68 -13.23 -22.68
C GLU A 231 -18.07 -13.52 -21.31
N LYS A 232 -17.61 -14.77 -21.09
CA LYS A 232 -16.47 -14.97 -20.19
C LYS A 232 -15.43 -13.92 -20.60
N PRO A 233 -14.81 -13.17 -19.66
CA PRO A 233 -13.68 -12.36 -20.05
C PRO A 233 -12.69 -13.27 -20.76
N LYS A 234 -12.39 -13.00 -22.05
CA LYS A 234 -11.29 -13.66 -22.74
C LYS A 234 -10.09 -13.47 -21.83
N GLU A 235 -9.45 -14.56 -21.38
CA GLU A 235 -8.41 -14.55 -20.35
C GLU A 235 -7.30 -13.55 -20.69
N LYS A 236 -7.48 -12.35 -20.13
CA LYS A 236 -6.65 -11.16 -20.26
C LYS A 236 -6.88 -10.32 -19.01
N ASP A 237 -6.56 -10.93 -17.86
CA ASP A 237 -6.06 -10.17 -16.71
C ASP A 237 -4.71 -9.55 -17.10
N GLU A 238 -4.77 -8.49 -17.91
CA GLU A 238 -3.64 -7.58 -18.18
C GLU A 238 -3.35 -6.66 -16.98
N ASN A 239 -4.03 -6.92 -15.85
CA ASN A 239 -3.88 -6.25 -14.54
C ASN A 239 -3.31 -7.14 -13.43
N SER A 240 -2.85 -8.37 -13.74
CA SER A 240 -1.54 -8.76 -13.19
C SER A 240 -0.47 -7.93 -13.90
N TYR A 241 0.73 -7.72 -13.33
CA TYR A 241 1.79 -6.87 -13.92
C TYR A 241 1.84 -7.00 -15.45
N PRO A 242 1.89 -5.89 -16.23
CA PRO A 242 1.47 -5.83 -17.65
C PRO A 242 2.47 -6.49 -18.61
N LEU A 243 2.66 -7.78 -18.42
CA LEU A 243 3.60 -8.65 -19.08
C LEU A 243 3.00 -10.05 -19.02
N GLY A 244 2.68 -10.61 -20.19
CA GLY A 244 2.80 -12.06 -20.36
C GLY A 244 4.27 -12.41 -20.27
N ILE A 245 4.85 -12.45 -19.06
CA ILE A 245 6.28 -12.72 -18.85
C ILE A 245 6.59 -14.11 -19.43
N GLU A 246 5.65 -15.05 -19.23
CA GLU A 246 5.65 -16.42 -19.76
C GLU A 246 5.52 -16.52 -21.29
N LYS A 247 5.06 -15.45 -21.96
CA LYS A 247 4.85 -15.45 -23.42
C LYS A 247 6.16 -15.20 -24.14
N TYR A 248 6.95 -16.27 -24.31
CA TYR A 248 8.13 -16.31 -25.18
C TYR A 248 7.77 -16.28 -26.68
N GLN A 249 6.51 -16.51 -27.05
CA GLN A 249 6.08 -16.53 -28.46
C GLN A 249 6.07 -15.13 -29.12
N ASP A 250 6.22 -14.05 -28.34
CA ASP A 250 6.37 -12.68 -28.84
C ASP A 250 7.82 -12.42 -29.27
N TYR A 251 8.14 -12.77 -30.52
CA TYR A 251 9.45 -12.55 -31.12
C TYR A 251 9.97 -11.10 -30.96
N GLN A 252 9.12 -10.10 -31.20
CA GLN A 252 9.54 -8.70 -31.17
C GLN A 252 9.76 -8.22 -29.73
N GLY A 253 8.89 -8.60 -28.80
CA GLY A 253 9.08 -8.34 -27.37
C GLY A 253 10.33 -9.02 -26.82
N ASN A 254 10.63 -10.24 -27.25
CA ASN A 254 11.87 -10.95 -26.92
C ASN A 254 13.09 -10.19 -27.42
N LEU A 255 13.15 -9.89 -28.72
CA LEU A 255 14.27 -9.16 -29.34
C LEU A 255 14.49 -7.80 -28.67
N ASN A 256 13.42 -7.05 -28.42
CA ASN A 256 13.48 -5.78 -27.69
C ASN A 256 14.03 -5.97 -26.27
N SER A 257 13.60 -7.01 -25.54
CA SER A 257 14.07 -7.29 -24.17
C SER A 257 15.54 -7.72 -24.11
N ASN A 258 16.00 -8.51 -25.07
CA ASN A 258 17.37 -9.00 -25.16
C ASN A 258 18.32 -7.85 -25.53
N ASN A 259 17.97 -7.07 -26.57
CA ASN A 259 18.74 -5.90 -26.98
C ASN A 259 18.79 -4.83 -25.88
N SER A 260 17.69 -4.63 -25.15
CA SER A 260 17.60 -3.73 -23.99
C SER A 260 18.49 -4.20 -22.83
N ALA A 261 18.56 -5.52 -22.57
CA ALA A 261 19.45 -6.11 -21.57
C ALA A 261 20.94 -5.93 -21.93
N LYS A 262 21.32 -6.24 -23.18
CA LYS A 262 22.66 -5.96 -23.71
C LYS A 262 23.02 -4.47 -23.63
N SER A 263 22.10 -3.61 -24.04
CA SER A 263 22.30 -2.15 -24.02
C SER A 263 22.55 -1.61 -22.61
N PHE A 264 21.92 -2.18 -21.58
CA PHE A 264 22.20 -1.85 -20.18
C PHE A 264 23.60 -2.33 -19.74
N MET A 265 24.00 -3.55 -20.09
CA MET A 265 25.37 -4.03 -19.81
C MET A 265 26.43 -3.12 -20.45
N ASN A 266 26.19 -2.63 -21.66
CA ASN A 266 27.07 -1.70 -22.37
C ASN A 266 27.09 -0.27 -21.78
N LEU A 267 26.32 0.03 -20.72
CA LEU A 267 26.50 1.25 -19.92
C LEU A 267 27.51 1.07 -18.78
N ILE A 268 27.73 -0.17 -18.33
CA ILE A 268 28.55 -0.50 -17.18
C ILE A 268 29.99 -0.71 -17.68
N ASP A 269 30.96 -0.07 -17.04
CA ASP A 269 32.38 -0.37 -17.27
C ASP A 269 32.61 -1.84 -16.87
N PRO A 270 33.22 -2.70 -17.73
CA PRO A 270 33.42 -4.11 -17.41
C PRO A 270 34.08 -4.35 -16.04
N LYS A 271 34.92 -3.43 -15.54
CA LYS A 271 35.54 -3.55 -14.20
C LYS A 271 34.51 -3.51 -13.05
N ASP A 272 33.38 -2.82 -13.25
CA ASP A 272 32.34 -2.58 -12.25
C ASP A 272 31.27 -3.70 -12.24
N VAL A 273 31.32 -4.62 -13.21
CA VAL A 273 30.55 -5.87 -13.19
C VAL A 273 31.10 -6.76 -12.07
N ARG A 274 30.26 -7.07 -11.08
CA ARG A 274 30.68 -7.78 -9.86
C ARG A 274 30.95 -9.25 -10.15
N ASP A 275 31.89 -9.81 -9.42
CA ASP A 275 32.16 -11.24 -9.46
C ASP A 275 31.02 -12.00 -8.77
N PHE A 276 30.83 -13.28 -9.11
CA PHE A 276 29.70 -14.08 -8.64
C PHE A 276 29.63 -14.18 -7.12
N GLU A 277 28.45 -13.95 -6.54
CA GLU A 277 28.18 -14.18 -5.12
C GLU A 277 26.97 -15.10 -4.93
N TYR A 278 27.12 -16.11 -4.07
CA TYR A 278 26.05 -17.07 -3.77
C TYR A 278 26.20 -17.64 -2.36
N GLN A 279 25.08 -18.00 -1.73
CA GLN A 279 25.07 -18.58 -0.39
C GLN A 279 25.86 -19.91 -0.37
N GLY A 280 27.01 -19.91 0.32
CA GLY A 280 27.91 -21.06 0.39
C GLY A 280 29.10 -21.01 -0.58
N TYR A 281 29.17 -20.03 -1.50
CA TYR A 281 30.34 -19.80 -2.36
C TYR A 281 31.42 -18.98 -1.63
N ASN A 282 32.04 -19.62 -0.64
CA ASN A 282 33.13 -19.07 0.16
C ASN A 282 34.47 -19.10 -0.59
N GLU A 283 35.51 -18.50 0.01
CA GLU A 283 36.87 -18.41 -0.56
C GLU A 283 37.48 -19.78 -0.93
N LYS A 284 37.25 -20.82 -0.12
CA LYS A 284 37.71 -22.19 -0.43
C LYS A 284 37.07 -22.71 -1.72
N ASN A 285 35.77 -22.51 -1.89
CA ASN A 285 35.04 -22.93 -3.07
C ASN A 285 35.37 -22.06 -4.30
N ARG A 286 35.61 -20.76 -4.12
CA ARG A 286 36.19 -19.87 -5.14
C ARG A 286 37.52 -20.39 -5.64
N LYS A 287 38.45 -20.72 -4.73
CA LYS A 287 39.76 -21.28 -5.06
C LYS A 287 39.65 -22.61 -5.81
N LYS A 288 38.77 -23.53 -5.40
CA LYS A 288 38.53 -24.79 -6.16
C LYS A 288 38.16 -24.52 -7.63
N VAL A 289 37.21 -23.61 -7.87
CA VAL A 289 36.74 -23.27 -9.22
C VAL A 289 37.85 -22.58 -10.02
N ALA A 290 38.59 -21.66 -9.40
CA ALA A 290 39.71 -20.96 -10.03
C ALA A 290 40.87 -21.90 -10.40
N ASP A 291 41.30 -22.78 -9.49
CA ASP A 291 42.36 -23.76 -9.73
C ASP A 291 41.97 -24.75 -10.82
N PHE A 292 40.70 -25.21 -10.83
CA PHE A 292 40.15 -26.06 -11.88
C PHE A 292 40.12 -25.36 -13.24
N THR A 293 39.59 -24.13 -13.28
CA THR A 293 39.49 -23.34 -14.52
C THR A 293 40.86 -23.02 -15.10
N LYS A 294 41.82 -22.61 -14.24
CA LYS A 294 43.19 -22.38 -14.64
C LYS A 294 43.80 -23.62 -15.30
N LYS A 295 43.68 -24.79 -14.67
CA LYS A 295 44.19 -26.04 -15.24
C LYS A 295 43.56 -26.34 -16.61
N LEU A 296 42.24 -26.21 -16.73
CA LEU A 296 41.51 -26.43 -17.99
C LEU A 296 42.00 -25.51 -19.12
N ILE A 297 42.35 -24.27 -18.81
CA ILE A 297 42.91 -23.29 -19.76
C ILE A 297 44.39 -23.60 -20.07
N ASP A 298 45.21 -23.87 -19.06
CA ASP A 298 46.65 -24.18 -19.22
C ASP A 298 46.87 -25.46 -20.05
N ASP A 299 46.03 -26.48 -19.87
CA ASP A 299 46.05 -27.73 -20.65
C ASP A 299 45.71 -27.49 -22.14
N ALA A 300 44.79 -26.56 -22.42
CA ALA A 300 44.27 -26.27 -23.76
C ALA A 300 45.06 -25.20 -24.55
N LYS A 301 45.83 -24.35 -23.86
CA LYS A 301 46.72 -23.31 -24.43
C LYS A 301 46.05 -22.35 -25.45
N PRO A 302 44.91 -21.71 -25.10
CA PRO A 302 44.26 -20.73 -25.98
C PRO A 302 45.12 -19.50 -26.22
N LYS A 303 44.96 -18.88 -27.40
CA LYS A 303 45.68 -17.67 -27.82
C LYS A 303 44.85 -16.40 -27.62
N THR A 304 43.54 -16.53 -27.50
CA THR A 304 42.56 -15.43 -27.42
C THR A 304 41.61 -15.62 -26.24
N ASP A 305 40.96 -14.53 -25.80
CA ASP A 305 39.93 -14.63 -24.77
C ASP A 305 38.70 -15.39 -25.27
N GLU A 306 38.32 -15.24 -26.54
CA GLU A 306 37.21 -15.97 -27.15
C GLU A 306 37.43 -17.49 -27.09
N GLU A 307 38.66 -17.97 -27.35
CA GLU A 307 39.02 -19.38 -27.16
C GLU A 307 38.95 -19.82 -25.69
N LYS A 308 39.44 -19.01 -24.72
CA LYS A 308 39.31 -19.32 -23.28
C LYS A 308 37.85 -19.51 -22.88
N ILE A 309 36.99 -18.57 -23.30
CA ILE A 309 35.55 -18.59 -23.03
C ILE A 309 34.91 -19.84 -23.66
N LYS A 310 35.29 -20.18 -24.89
CA LYS A 310 34.76 -21.34 -25.61
C LYS A 310 35.19 -22.66 -24.99
N ILE A 311 36.44 -22.78 -24.53
CA ILE A 311 36.95 -23.97 -23.81
C ILE A 311 36.13 -24.22 -22.53
N ILE A 312 35.90 -23.17 -21.74
CA ILE A 312 35.08 -23.26 -20.51
C ILE A 312 33.64 -23.66 -20.87
N PHE A 313 33.05 -23.01 -21.87
CA PHE A 313 31.70 -23.30 -22.34
C PHE A 313 31.54 -24.76 -22.79
N ASP A 314 32.42 -25.24 -23.67
CA ASP A 314 32.39 -26.60 -24.21
C ASP A 314 32.63 -27.64 -23.12
N TRP A 315 33.48 -27.34 -22.14
CA TRP A 315 33.66 -28.22 -20.99
C TRP A 315 32.37 -28.35 -20.17
N ILE A 316 31.68 -27.25 -19.88
CA ILE A 316 30.41 -27.29 -19.11
C ILE A 316 29.36 -28.08 -19.90
N VAL A 317 29.13 -27.75 -21.17
CA VAL A 317 28.15 -28.42 -22.07
C VAL A 317 28.43 -29.92 -22.19
N LYS A 318 29.70 -30.33 -22.25
CA LYS A 318 30.09 -31.73 -22.41
C LYS A 318 29.99 -32.57 -21.13
N ASN A 319 30.29 -31.98 -19.97
CA ASN A 319 30.49 -32.74 -18.73
C ASN A 319 29.33 -32.63 -17.75
N VAL A 320 28.64 -31.48 -17.67
CA VAL A 320 27.49 -31.31 -16.77
C VAL A 320 26.24 -31.93 -17.42
N LYS A 321 25.47 -32.71 -16.63
CA LYS A 321 24.22 -33.33 -17.06
C LYS A 321 23.02 -32.55 -16.55
N TYR A 322 22.02 -32.35 -17.40
CA TYR A 322 20.83 -31.59 -17.02
C TYR A 322 19.92 -32.40 -16.08
N ALA A 323 19.48 -31.75 -15.00
CA ALA A 323 18.74 -32.37 -13.93
C ALA A 323 17.22 -32.45 -14.20
N TRP A 324 16.84 -33.36 -15.10
CA TRP A 324 15.43 -33.67 -15.39
C TRP A 324 14.70 -34.34 -14.23
N ASN A 325 15.42 -35.00 -13.31
CA ASN A 325 14.84 -35.71 -12.17
C ASN A 325 15.16 -34.99 -10.85
N LEU A 326 14.18 -34.22 -10.35
CA LEU A 326 14.29 -33.46 -9.10
C LEU A 326 14.20 -34.33 -7.82
N SER A 327 14.16 -35.66 -7.94
CA SER A 327 14.30 -36.59 -6.80
C SER A 327 15.72 -36.57 -6.21
N ARG A 328 16.71 -36.11 -7.00
CA ARG A 328 18.02 -35.67 -6.52
C ARG A 328 18.05 -34.15 -6.56
N THR A 329 18.49 -33.51 -5.47
CA THR A 329 18.73 -32.06 -5.44
C THR A 329 19.79 -31.71 -6.49
N PRO A 330 19.50 -30.84 -7.48
CA PRO A 330 20.49 -30.42 -8.47
C PRO A 330 21.51 -29.46 -7.84
N ALA A 331 22.77 -29.56 -8.25
CA ALA A 331 23.79 -28.61 -7.85
C ALA A 331 23.52 -27.23 -8.50
N VAL A 332 23.72 -26.17 -7.71
CA VAL A 332 23.58 -24.76 -8.13
C VAL A 332 24.74 -23.86 -7.67
N GLU A 333 25.49 -24.30 -6.67
CA GLU A 333 26.73 -23.63 -6.25
C GLU A 333 27.89 -24.12 -7.14
N PRO A 334 28.74 -23.23 -7.71
CA PRO A 334 29.76 -23.60 -8.68
C PRO A 334 30.66 -24.79 -8.32
N SER A 335 31.18 -24.85 -7.10
CA SER A 335 32.07 -25.97 -6.70
C SER A 335 31.32 -27.30 -6.59
N ALA A 336 30.08 -27.28 -6.09
CA ALA A 336 29.20 -28.45 -6.11
C ALA A 336 28.84 -28.89 -7.54
N VAL A 337 28.69 -27.96 -8.51
CA VAL A 337 28.43 -28.34 -9.91
C VAL A 337 29.65 -29.05 -10.53
N LEU A 338 30.88 -28.62 -10.20
CA LEU A 338 32.10 -29.33 -10.62
C LEU A 338 32.23 -30.73 -10.00
N GLU A 339 31.80 -30.90 -8.74
CA GLU A 339 31.87 -32.18 -8.03
C GLU A 339 30.75 -33.16 -8.44
N GLU A 340 29.53 -32.66 -8.64
CA GLU A 340 28.34 -33.50 -8.92
C GLU A 340 28.07 -33.74 -10.41
N LEU A 341 28.53 -32.83 -11.28
CA LEU A 341 28.25 -32.80 -12.72
C LEU A 341 26.75 -32.97 -13.06
N TYR A 342 25.87 -32.47 -12.19
CA TYR A 342 24.42 -32.63 -12.30
C TYR A 342 23.68 -31.38 -11.81
N ALA A 343 23.10 -30.61 -12.74
CA ALA A 343 22.58 -29.28 -12.46
C ALA A 343 21.32 -28.92 -13.26
N VAL A 344 20.57 -27.92 -12.80
CA VAL A 344 19.58 -27.17 -13.60
C VAL A 344 20.23 -25.93 -14.23
N CYS A 345 19.53 -25.21 -15.10
CA CYS A 345 20.03 -24.01 -15.80
C CYS A 345 20.77 -23.01 -14.89
N GLY A 346 20.27 -22.81 -13.66
CA GLY A 346 20.92 -22.00 -12.63
C GLY A 346 22.34 -22.47 -12.30
N GLY A 347 22.57 -23.77 -12.11
CA GLY A 347 23.91 -24.31 -11.82
C GLY A 347 24.87 -24.22 -13.01
N TYR A 348 24.38 -24.40 -14.25
CA TYR A 348 25.19 -24.23 -15.46
C TYR A 348 25.71 -22.79 -15.58
N SER A 349 24.80 -21.82 -15.47
CA SER A 349 25.11 -20.38 -15.63
C SER A 349 25.87 -19.79 -14.44
N ASN A 350 25.60 -20.27 -13.20
CA ASN A 350 26.38 -19.93 -12.01
C ASN A 350 27.83 -20.45 -12.12
N LEU A 351 28.02 -21.71 -12.51
CA LEU A 351 29.37 -22.27 -12.73
C LEU A 351 30.08 -21.49 -13.85
N TYR A 352 29.40 -21.23 -14.96
CA TYR A 352 29.99 -20.51 -16.08
C TYR A 352 30.42 -19.09 -15.69
N LYS A 353 29.57 -18.35 -14.96
CA LYS A 353 29.89 -17.04 -14.38
C LYS A 353 31.16 -17.12 -13.52
N ALA A 354 31.20 -18.05 -12.58
CA ALA A 354 32.30 -18.21 -11.64
C ALA A 354 33.62 -18.63 -12.30
N MET A 355 33.59 -19.52 -13.30
CA MET A 355 34.78 -19.90 -14.07
C MET A 355 35.31 -18.70 -14.88
N LEU A 356 34.44 -17.96 -15.56
CA LEU A 356 34.83 -16.77 -16.32
C LEU A 356 35.38 -15.65 -15.43
N ASP A 357 34.74 -15.37 -14.29
CA ASP A 357 35.24 -14.40 -13.31
C ASP A 357 36.65 -14.77 -12.82
N SER A 358 36.92 -16.06 -12.58
CA SER A 358 38.22 -16.54 -12.11
C SER A 358 39.40 -16.33 -13.09
N ILE A 359 39.10 -16.08 -14.36
CA ILE A 359 40.09 -15.71 -15.40
C ILE A 359 39.96 -14.26 -15.86
N GLY A 360 39.20 -13.43 -15.13
CA GLY A 360 38.99 -12.01 -15.43
C GLY A 360 38.05 -11.72 -16.60
N VAL A 361 37.35 -12.71 -17.14
CA VAL A 361 36.35 -12.49 -18.21
C VAL A 361 35.05 -12.01 -17.60
N LYS A 362 34.76 -10.73 -17.82
CA LYS A 362 33.57 -10.08 -17.29
C LYS A 362 32.32 -10.56 -18.01
N ASN A 363 31.34 -10.98 -17.21
CA ASN A 363 30.09 -11.55 -17.66
C ASN A 363 29.04 -11.40 -16.54
N SER A 364 27.77 -11.56 -16.90
CA SER A 364 26.66 -11.47 -15.96
C SER A 364 25.60 -12.53 -16.21
N ILE A 365 24.92 -12.95 -15.15
CA ILE A 365 23.80 -13.88 -15.21
C ILE A 365 22.52 -13.13 -15.63
N VAL A 366 21.84 -13.66 -16.64
CA VAL A 366 20.51 -13.21 -17.05
C VAL A 366 19.48 -14.24 -16.62
N ILE A 367 18.50 -13.78 -15.84
CA ILE A 367 17.24 -14.48 -15.60
C ILE A 367 16.27 -14.07 -16.72
N GLY A 368 15.54 -15.02 -17.26
CA GLY A 368 14.58 -14.78 -18.32
C GLY A 368 13.60 -15.93 -18.51
N TRP A 369 13.02 -15.96 -19.71
CA TRP A 369 12.12 -17.03 -20.14
C TRP A 369 12.66 -17.69 -21.39
N SER A 370 12.35 -18.98 -21.49
CA SER A 370 12.62 -19.82 -22.65
C SER A 370 11.33 -20.49 -23.15
N LYS A 371 11.41 -21.23 -24.26
CA LYS A 371 10.30 -22.08 -24.73
C LYS A 371 9.84 -23.17 -23.74
N PHE A 372 10.62 -23.44 -22.69
CA PHE A 372 10.33 -24.43 -21.65
C PHE A 372 10.01 -23.79 -20.27
N GLY A 373 9.81 -22.47 -20.21
CA GLY A 373 9.51 -21.75 -18.96
C GLY A 373 10.69 -20.90 -18.45
N PRO A 374 10.75 -20.60 -17.14
CA PRO A 374 11.80 -19.78 -16.54
C PRO A 374 13.19 -20.36 -16.81
N HIS A 375 14.14 -19.50 -17.19
CA HIS A 375 15.46 -19.92 -17.64
C HIS A 375 16.57 -18.95 -17.20
N GLN A 376 17.80 -19.45 -17.17
CA GLN A 376 18.97 -18.69 -16.73
C GLN A 376 20.18 -18.98 -17.65
N TRP A 377 20.81 -17.93 -18.16
CA TRP A 377 21.99 -17.98 -19.05
C TRP A 377 22.94 -16.81 -18.74
N ASN A 378 23.99 -16.59 -19.56
CA ASN A 378 24.98 -15.53 -19.33
C ASN A 378 25.04 -14.53 -20.51
N LEU A 379 25.27 -13.25 -20.18
CA LEU A 379 25.83 -12.25 -21.09
C LEU A 379 27.32 -12.17 -20.84
N VAL A 380 28.15 -12.46 -21.85
CA VAL A 380 29.61 -12.51 -21.73
C VAL A 380 30.24 -11.39 -22.54
N PHE A 381 31.21 -10.67 -21.97
CA PHE A 381 31.93 -9.59 -22.67
C PHE A 381 32.93 -10.14 -23.68
N ASP A 382 32.87 -9.64 -24.92
CA ASP A 382 33.84 -9.91 -25.97
C ASP A 382 34.88 -8.78 -26.02
N SER A 383 36.12 -9.10 -25.64
CA SER A 383 37.21 -8.12 -25.59
C SER A 383 37.65 -7.60 -26.96
N LYS A 384 37.25 -8.24 -28.07
CA LYS A 384 37.52 -7.83 -29.45
C LYS A 384 36.45 -6.87 -29.99
N THR A 385 35.17 -7.16 -29.78
CA THR A 385 34.06 -6.30 -30.26
C THR A 385 33.68 -5.18 -29.28
N LYS A 386 34.08 -5.30 -28.01
CA LYS A 386 33.69 -4.42 -26.89
C LYS A 386 32.17 -4.41 -26.63
N ASP A 387 31.50 -5.52 -26.93
CA ASP A 387 30.07 -5.75 -26.69
C ASP A 387 29.87 -7.02 -25.84
N PHE A 388 28.70 -7.17 -25.23
CA PHE A 388 28.29 -8.42 -24.60
C PHE A 388 27.55 -9.32 -25.60
N PHE A 389 27.65 -10.64 -25.44
CA PHE A 389 26.89 -11.60 -26.26
C PHE A 389 26.15 -12.63 -25.41
N HIS A 390 25.05 -13.15 -25.94
CA HIS A 390 24.28 -14.22 -25.33
C HIS A 390 25.02 -15.57 -25.41
N SER A 391 25.21 -16.22 -24.26
CA SER A 391 25.85 -17.52 -24.15
C SER A 391 25.08 -18.39 -23.15
N ASP A 392 24.45 -19.46 -23.64
CA ASP A 392 23.69 -20.41 -22.82
C ASP A 392 24.34 -21.81 -22.83
N PRO A 393 25.12 -22.15 -21.79
CA PRO A 393 25.72 -23.47 -21.65
C PRO A 393 24.69 -24.57 -21.33
N THR A 394 23.45 -24.23 -20.96
CA THR A 394 22.39 -25.21 -20.72
C THR A 394 21.90 -25.84 -22.03
N TRP A 395 21.79 -25.04 -23.10
CA TRP A 395 21.31 -25.47 -24.41
C TRP A 395 22.43 -25.58 -25.46
N GLY A 396 23.70 -25.41 -25.06
CA GLY A 396 24.84 -25.45 -25.98
C GLY A 396 24.89 -24.28 -26.97
N GLN A 397 24.22 -23.16 -26.68
CA GLN A 397 24.17 -21.99 -27.56
C GLN A 397 25.27 -20.98 -27.22
N PHE A 398 26.42 -21.10 -27.88
CA PHE A 398 27.53 -20.14 -27.76
C PHE A 398 27.38 -18.99 -28.75
N LYS A 399 27.40 -17.74 -28.27
CA LYS A 399 27.49 -16.51 -29.09
C LYS A 399 26.49 -16.48 -30.26
N ARG A 400 25.24 -16.88 -29.97
CA ARG A 400 24.16 -16.91 -30.96
C ARG A 400 23.72 -15.49 -31.32
N ASP A 401 23.42 -15.26 -32.60
CA ASP A 401 22.87 -14.00 -33.10
C ASP A 401 21.61 -13.57 -32.33
N ASP A 402 21.46 -12.27 -32.06
CA ASP A 402 20.39 -11.73 -31.21
C ASP A 402 18.98 -12.02 -31.78
N LYS A 403 18.82 -12.01 -33.12
CA LYS A 403 17.54 -12.34 -33.78
C LYS A 403 17.25 -13.83 -33.69
N GLU A 404 18.27 -14.69 -33.78
CA GLU A 404 18.09 -16.12 -33.58
C GLU A 404 17.78 -16.45 -32.12
N PHE A 405 18.48 -15.85 -31.16
CA PHE A 405 18.26 -16.02 -29.73
C PHE A 405 16.86 -15.53 -29.30
N ALA A 406 16.37 -14.43 -29.88
CA ALA A 406 15.02 -13.92 -29.63
C ALA A 406 13.87 -14.87 -30.04
N LYS A 407 14.11 -15.92 -30.84
CA LYS A 407 13.07 -16.90 -31.20
C LYS A 407 12.66 -17.79 -30.02
N ASP A 408 13.55 -18.00 -29.05
CA ASP A 408 13.33 -18.92 -27.94
C ASP A 408 13.79 -18.40 -26.57
N HIS A 409 14.31 -17.17 -26.47
CA HIS A 409 14.75 -16.54 -25.22
C HIS A 409 14.28 -15.08 -25.05
N LYS A 410 13.95 -14.70 -23.80
CA LYS A 410 13.46 -13.38 -23.39
C LYS A 410 14.09 -12.91 -22.07
N ALA A 411 14.96 -11.91 -22.10
CA ALA A 411 15.63 -11.37 -20.92
C ALA A 411 14.66 -10.66 -19.95
N PHE A 412 14.71 -11.02 -18.67
CA PHE A 412 13.89 -10.43 -17.60
C PHE A 412 14.74 -9.57 -16.65
N LYS A 413 15.75 -10.16 -16.00
CA LYS A 413 16.61 -9.49 -15.00
C LYS A 413 18.06 -9.85 -15.23
N ILE A 414 18.94 -8.89 -14.94
CA ILE A 414 20.39 -9.11 -14.90
C ILE A 414 20.82 -9.08 -13.42
N LEU A 415 21.68 -10.01 -13.03
CA LEU A 415 22.27 -10.05 -11.69
C LEU A 415 23.63 -9.35 -11.66
N ASP A 416 24.17 -9.10 -10.45
CA ASP A 416 25.57 -8.69 -10.23
C ASP A 416 26.04 -7.42 -10.97
N SER A 417 25.12 -6.68 -11.58
CA SER A 417 25.38 -5.62 -12.56
C SER A 417 24.48 -4.43 -12.30
N TYR A 418 25.10 -3.32 -11.92
CA TYR A 418 24.41 -2.09 -11.55
C TYR A 418 25.07 -0.92 -12.28
N TYR A 419 24.26 0.06 -12.69
CA TYR A 419 24.75 1.30 -13.26
C TYR A 419 24.48 2.46 -12.29
N SER A 420 25.47 3.32 -12.03
CA SER A 420 25.32 4.46 -11.13
C SER A 420 25.71 5.77 -11.81
N GLU A 421 24.85 6.79 -11.70
CA GLU A 421 25.04 8.13 -12.24
C GLU A 421 24.21 9.13 -11.41
N ASN A 422 24.75 10.31 -11.13
CA ASN A 422 24.06 11.41 -10.41
C ASN A 422 23.37 10.95 -9.11
N ASP A 423 24.14 10.30 -8.22
CA ASP A 423 23.69 9.75 -6.94
C ASP A 423 22.54 8.72 -7.00
N GLN A 424 22.20 8.23 -8.19
CA GLN A 424 21.20 7.21 -8.45
C GLN A 424 21.85 5.94 -8.97
N THR A 425 21.34 4.78 -8.55
CA THR A 425 21.79 3.45 -8.98
C THR A 425 20.63 2.69 -9.57
N TYR A 426 20.88 2.02 -10.68
CA TYR A 426 19.91 1.34 -11.51
C TYR A 426 20.26 -0.13 -11.70
N GLU A 427 19.24 -0.98 -11.80
CA GLU A 427 19.34 -2.39 -12.19
C GLU A 427 18.64 -2.64 -13.54
N TYR A 428 18.95 -3.76 -14.20
CA TYR A 428 18.08 -4.28 -15.25
C TYR A 428 17.09 -5.28 -14.68
N ASN A 429 15.82 -4.89 -14.68
CA ASN A 429 14.70 -5.69 -14.23
C ASN A 429 13.48 -5.23 -15.06
N LEU A 430 13.09 -6.03 -16.06
CA LEU A 430 12.05 -5.72 -17.04
C LEU A 430 12.27 -4.39 -17.80
N GLY A 431 13.54 -4.10 -18.08
CA GLY A 431 14.06 -2.80 -18.50
C GLY A 431 14.84 -2.13 -17.37
N VAL A 432 15.31 -0.90 -17.59
CA VAL A 432 16.12 -0.20 -16.58
C VAL A 432 15.23 0.33 -15.46
N SER A 433 15.58 0.01 -14.22
CA SER A 433 14.82 0.36 -13.02
C SER A 433 15.69 1.06 -11.98
N LEU A 434 15.18 2.14 -11.37
CA LEU A 434 15.84 2.76 -10.21
C LEU A 434 15.82 1.78 -9.02
N VAL A 435 16.99 1.41 -8.48
CA VAL A 435 17.11 0.48 -7.36
C VAL A 435 17.54 1.14 -6.05
N SER A 436 18.32 2.22 -6.12
CA SER A 436 18.63 3.04 -4.94
C SER A 436 19.11 4.44 -5.32
N ALA A 437 19.12 5.36 -4.35
CA ALA A 437 19.77 6.66 -4.45
C ALA A 437 20.31 7.11 -3.09
N ASN A 438 21.15 8.14 -3.08
CA ASN A 438 21.71 8.69 -1.83
C ASN A 438 20.69 9.48 -1.01
N THR A 439 19.63 10.02 -1.63
CA THR A 439 18.53 10.73 -0.95
C THR A 439 17.23 9.92 -0.95
N SER A 440 16.34 10.21 0.01
CA SER A 440 14.98 9.63 0.08
C SER A 440 13.94 10.37 -0.76
N ASP A 441 14.34 11.49 -1.37
CA ASP A 441 13.53 12.35 -2.24
C ASP A 441 14.39 12.63 -3.48
N VAL A 442 14.14 11.86 -4.54
CA VAL A 442 14.86 11.99 -5.83
C VAL A 442 13.90 11.69 -6.98
N ARG A 443 13.99 12.49 -8.04
CA ARG A 443 13.29 12.22 -9.29
C ARG A 443 14.13 11.22 -10.11
N PRO A 444 13.60 10.04 -10.48
CA PRO A 444 14.27 9.15 -11.41
C PRO A 444 14.64 9.88 -12.70
N ALA A 445 15.83 9.63 -13.24
CA ALA A 445 16.16 10.12 -14.58
C ALA A 445 15.12 9.60 -15.59
N THR A 446 14.79 10.38 -16.62
CA THR A 446 13.89 9.93 -17.69
C THR A 446 14.52 8.83 -18.55
N GLU A 447 15.83 8.96 -18.76
CA GLU A 447 16.72 8.05 -19.47
C GLU A 447 18.16 8.20 -18.97
N ILE A 448 18.99 7.20 -19.26
CA ILE A 448 20.40 7.14 -18.90
C ILE A 448 21.25 7.21 -20.17
N LYS A 449 22.26 8.09 -20.16
CA LYS A 449 23.19 8.34 -21.28
C LYS A 449 22.52 8.48 -22.66
N ASN A 450 21.30 9.00 -22.70
CA ASN A 450 20.45 9.14 -23.89
C ASN A 450 20.26 7.82 -24.69
N LYS A 451 20.37 6.67 -24.00
CA LYS A 451 20.29 5.31 -24.59
C LYS A 451 19.17 4.48 -23.97
N SER A 452 19.05 4.50 -22.64
CA SER A 452 18.17 3.58 -21.92
C SER A 452 17.15 4.33 -21.07
N LYS A 453 15.87 4.24 -21.45
CA LYS A 453 14.75 4.80 -20.69
C LYS A 453 14.61 4.11 -19.33
N VAL A 454 14.41 4.90 -18.27
CA VAL A 454 14.08 4.36 -16.95
C VAL A 454 12.58 4.05 -16.93
N VAL A 455 12.24 2.77 -16.78
CA VAL A 455 10.88 2.25 -16.95
C VAL A 455 10.32 1.59 -15.68
N GLY A 456 11.16 1.39 -14.67
CA GLY A 456 10.79 0.76 -13.41
C GLY A 456 11.33 1.46 -12.16
N ILE A 457 10.71 1.18 -11.01
CA ILE A 457 11.19 1.56 -9.69
C ILE A 457 11.13 0.33 -8.79
N SER A 458 12.26 -0.07 -8.20
CA SER A 458 12.37 -1.29 -7.39
C SER A 458 11.76 -1.13 -5.99
N ASN A 459 11.47 -2.27 -5.35
CA ASN A 459 11.03 -2.31 -3.97
C ASN A 459 12.10 -1.79 -2.99
N ASP A 460 13.38 -1.97 -3.31
CA ASP A 460 14.49 -1.50 -2.46
C ASP A 460 14.63 0.03 -2.44
N PHE A 461 14.23 0.71 -3.53
CA PHE A 461 14.09 2.16 -3.51
C PHE A 461 12.90 2.58 -2.63
N LEU A 462 11.75 1.89 -2.72
CA LEU A 462 10.57 2.17 -1.88
C LEU A 462 10.84 1.99 -0.38
N LYS A 463 11.73 1.07 0.01
CA LYS A 463 12.20 0.92 1.41
C LYS A 463 12.88 2.18 1.94
N LYS A 464 13.51 2.99 1.09
CA LYS A 464 14.24 4.22 1.45
C LYS A 464 13.48 5.52 1.16
N ALA A 465 12.64 5.55 0.12
CA ALA A 465 11.96 6.75 -0.32
C ALA A 465 10.99 7.30 0.73
N SER A 466 11.05 8.61 0.98
CA SER A 466 10.07 9.36 1.77
C SER A 466 9.00 10.01 0.88
N LYS A 467 9.37 10.32 -0.37
CA LYS A 467 8.49 10.77 -1.44
C LYS A 467 8.87 10.07 -2.73
N LEU A 468 7.87 9.57 -3.47
CA LEU A 468 8.06 8.81 -4.69
C LEU A 468 7.70 9.68 -5.90
N TYR A 469 8.59 9.76 -6.89
CA TYR A 469 8.30 10.41 -8.16
C TYR A 469 8.31 9.38 -9.28
N ILE A 470 7.30 9.46 -10.13
CA ILE A 470 7.07 8.53 -11.24
C ILE A 470 7.22 9.31 -12.54
N GLY A 471 8.37 9.16 -13.18
CA GLY A 471 8.71 9.85 -14.43
C GLY A 471 7.88 9.37 -15.64
N PRO A 472 7.96 10.06 -16.79
CA PRO A 472 7.09 9.84 -17.95
C PRO A 472 7.21 8.43 -18.57
N ASN A 473 8.40 7.82 -18.51
CA ASN A 473 8.66 6.48 -19.04
C ASN A 473 8.34 5.35 -18.04
N VAL A 474 8.07 5.65 -16.76
CA VAL A 474 7.90 4.64 -15.71
C VAL A 474 6.55 3.92 -15.87
N ARG A 475 6.62 2.61 -16.15
CA ARG A 475 5.46 1.73 -16.36
C ARG A 475 5.32 0.63 -15.30
N ARG A 476 6.31 0.50 -14.40
CA ARG A 476 6.35 -0.51 -13.35
C ARG A 476 6.87 0.09 -12.05
N ILE A 477 6.27 -0.29 -10.94
CA ILE A 477 6.70 0.07 -9.59
C ILE A 477 6.49 -1.19 -8.76
N ASP A 478 7.52 -1.66 -8.07
CA ASP A 478 7.48 -2.95 -7.39
C ASP A 478 6.90 -2.78 -5.96
N TYR A 479 5.66 -2.27 -5.85
CA TYR A 479 5.00 -1.84 -4.59
C TYR A 479 4.34 -2.96 -3.77
N GLN A 480 4.34 -4.20 -4.25
CA GLN A 480 3.59 -5.30 -3.61
C GLN A 480 4.03 -5.59 -2.18
N SER A 481 5.34 -5.49 -1.87
CA SER A 481 5.85 -5.68 -0.50
C SER A 481 5.60 -4.46 0.42
N GLY A 482 4.91 -3.43 -0.07
CA GLY A 482 4.59 -2.19 0.64
C GLY A 482 5.26 -0.96 0.04
N THR A 483 4.93 0.18 0.65
CA THR A 483 5.53 1.51 0.36
C THR A 483 6.39 2.02 1.52
N PHE A 484 6.42 1.29 2.65
CA PHE A 484 7.31 1.42 3.81
C PHE A 484 7.38 2.82 4.45
N ASN A 485 8.12 3.72 3.80
CA ASN A 485 8.47 5.06 4.26
C ASN A 485 7.87 6.18 3.39
N VAL A 486 7.33 5.86 2.21
CA VAL A 486 6.72 6.84 1.31
C VAL A 486 5.50 7.46 1.97
N LYS A 487 5.44 8.80 1.93
CA LYS A 487 4.35 9.64 2.45
C LYS A 487 3.42 10.13 1.35
N SER A 488 3.98 10.44 0.18
CA SER A 488 3.26 10.95 -0.99
C SER A 488 3.92 10.46 -2.28
N ILE A 489 3.09 10.35 -3.32
CA ILE A 489 3.48 9.94 -4.66
C ILE A 489 3.15 11.07 -5.64
N GLU A 490 4.12 11.49 -6.46
CA GLU A 490 3.92 12.38 -7.61
C GLU A 490 4.10 11.59 -8.90
N VAL A 491 3.26 11.89 -9.90
CA VAL A 491 3.34 11.30 -11.24
C VAL A 491 3.50 12.42 -12.26
N ASP A 492 4.43 12.26 -13.18
CA ASP A 492 4.61 13.16 -14.32
C ASP A 492 3.33 13.23 -15.17
N PRO A 493 2.81 14.43 -15.52
CA PRO A 493 1.60 14.56 -16.34
C PRO A 493 1.65 13.82 -17.69
N GLN A 494 2.84 13.63 -18.26
CA GLN A 494 3.05 12.91 -19.52
C GLN A 494 3.11 11.38 -19.35
N ASN A 495 3.21 10.86 -18.12
CA ASN A 495 3.18 9.41 -17.89
C ASN A 495 1.85 8.81 -18.40
N PRO A 496 1.85 7.81 -19.30
CA PRO A 496 0.62 7.30 -19.91
C PRO A 496 -0.06 6.19 -19.10
N TYR A 497 0.59 5.66 -18.04
CA TYR A 497 0.13 4.52 -17.26
C TYR A 497 -0.54 4.93 -15.94
N PHE A 498 0.01 5.95 -15.29
CA PHE A 498 -0.30 6.33 -13.92
C PHE A 498 -0.81 7.78 -13.80
N ALA A 499 -1.46 8.06 -12.68
CA ALA A 499 -1.77 9.42 -12.23
C ALA A 499 -1.67 9.48 -10.71
N SER A 500 -1.43 10.67 -10.15
CA SER A 500 -1.54 10.93 -8.72
C SER A 500 -2.62 11.96 -8.44
N LYS A 501 -3.43 11.72 -7.40
CA LYS A 501 -4.34 12.71 -6.81
C LYS A 501 -4.14 12.70 -5.31
N ASN A 502 -3.81 13.86 -4.73
CA ASN A 502 -3.53 14.04 -3.30
C ASN A 502 -2.43 13.09 -2.77
N GLY A 503 -1.41 12.78 -3.56
CA GLY A 503 -0.30 11.92 -3.12
C GLY A 503 -0.58 10.41 -3.14
N VAL A 504 -1.75 9.99 -3.63
CA VAL A 504 -2.16 8.58 -3.80
C VAL A 504 -2.02 8.18 -5.28
N LEU A 505 -1.55 6.96 -5.54
CA LEU A 505 -1.32 6.44 -6.90
C LEU A 505 -2.58 5.79 -7.47
N TYR A 506 -2.88 6.13 -8.73
CA TYR A 506 -3.95 5.57 -9.54
C TYR A 506 -3.43 5.17 -10.92
N ASN A 507 -4.25 4.42 -11.66
CA ASN A 507 -4.09 4.35 -13.12
C ASN A 507 -4.34 5.74 -13.76
N LYS A 508 -3.92 5.92 -15.02
CA LYS A 508 -3.96 7.21 -15.73
C LYS A 508 -5.31 7.93 -15.69
N ASN A 509 -6.41 7.17 -15.71
CA ASN A 509 -7.78 7.70 -15.78
C ASN A 509 -8.46 7.85 -14.40
N LEU A 510 -7.74 7.59 -13.29
CA LEU A 510 -8.26 7.58 -11.92
C LEU A 510 -9.47 6.65 -11.72
N THR A 511 -9.57 5.57 -12.51
CA THR A 511 -10.62 4.54 -12.37
C THR A 511 -10.19 3.38 -11.47
N LYS A 512 -8.89 3.20 -11.25
CA LYS A 512 -8.33 2.21 -10.32
C LYS A 512 -7.40 2.88 -9.32
N LEU A 513 -7.68 2.72 -8.02
CA LEU A 513 -6.74 3.09 -6.96
C LEU A 513 -5.71 1.96 -6.82
N ILE A 514 -4.44 2.28 -7.07
CA ILE A 514 -3.33 1.33 -7.06
C ILE A 514 -2.76 1.23 -5.65
N ILE A 515 -2.25 2.35 -5.09
CA ILE A 515 -1.75 2.35 -3.70
C ILE A 515 -1.78 3.72 -3.04
N MET A 516 -2.29 3.76 -1.80
CA MET A 516 -2.10 4.82 -0.83
C MET A 516 -0.81 4.54 -0.04
N PRO A 517 0.07 5.53 0.17
CA PRO A 517 1.31 5.32 0.90
C PRO A 517 1.10 4.93 2.37
N GLU A 518 1.91 4.01 2.90
CA GLU A 518 1.80 3.55 4.29
C GLU A 518 2.02 4.67 5.32
N LYS A 519 2.84 5.67 4.97
CA LYS A 519 3.11 6.87 5.79
C LYS A 519 2.32 8.09 5.31
N TYR A 520 1.22 7.91 4.59
CA TYR A 520 0.31 9.00 4.20
C TYR A 520 0.02 9.89 5.42
N ASP A 521 0.38 11.17 5.32
CA ASP A 521 0.48 12.07 6.49
C ASP A 521 -0.91 12.49 7.02
N PHE A 522 -1.98 12.38 6.20
CA PHE A 522 -3.31 12.86 6.57
C PHE A 522 -4.16 11.78 7.27
N SER A 523 -4.93 12.21 8.27
CA SER A 523 -5.90 11.38 8.99
C SER A 523 -7.19 11.11 8.22
N SER A 524 -7.42 11.79 7.09
CA SER A 524 -8.61 11.60 6.26
C SER A 524 -8.29 11.54 4.77
N PHE A 525 -9.16 10.86 4.03
CA PHE A 525 -9.05 10.67 2.59
C PHE A 525 -10.42 10.79 1.93
N VAL A 526 -10.44 11.37 0.72
CA VAL A 526 -11.63 11.46 -0.14
C VAL A 526 -11.37 10.61 -1.38
N LEU A 527 -12.09 9.49 -1.51
CA LEU A 527 -12.03 8.62 -2.67
C LEU A 527 -12.69 9.31 -3.87
N PRO A 528 -12.00 9.47 -5.02
CA PRO A 528 -12.58 10.13 -6.18
C PRO A 528 -13.79 9.40 -6.76
N LYS A 529 -14.76 10.13 -7.30
CA LYS A 529 -15.98 9.54 -7.90
C LYS A 529 -15.70 8.70 -9.15
N THR A 530 -14.53 8.91 -9.76
CA THR A 530 -14.05 8.16 -10.92
C THR A 530 -13.62 6.74 -10.58
N VAL A 531 -13.31 6.43 -9.32
CA VAL A 531 -12.76 5.14 -8.91
C VAL A 531 -13.84 4.06 -8.95
N GLN A 532 -13.59 3.04 -9.77
CA GLN A 532 -14.41 1.86 -10.00
C GLN A 532 -13.81 0.62 -9.32
N GLU A 533 -12.49 0.60 -9.15
CA GLU A 533 -11.71 -0.53 -8.65
C GLU A 533 -10.65 -0.07 -7.64
N ILE A 534 -10.34 -0.91 -6.66
CA ILE A 534 -9.19 -0.78 -5.75
C ILE A 534 -8.41 -2.08 -5.87
N GLU A 535 -7.11 -2.00 -6.22
CA GLU A 535 -6.33 -3.14 -6.71
C GLU A 535 -6.27 -4.33 -5.74
N ASP A 536 -5.76 -4.11 -4.52
CA ASP A 536 -6.05 -4.98 -3.38
C ASP A 536 -6.34 -4.08 -2.20
N TYR A 537 -7.61 -3.99 -1.81
CA TYR A 537 -8.06 -3.10 -0.74
C TYR A 537 -7.34 -3.32 0.61
N LYS A 538 -6.71 -4.48 0.87
CA LYS A 538 -5.91 -4.72 2.08
C LYS A 538 -4.51 -4.11 2.00
N PHE A 539 -3.88 -4.08 0.83
CA PHE A 539 -2.55 -3.50 0.64
C PHE A 539 -2.63 -2.03 0.18
N SER A 540 -3.51 -1.72 -0.76
CA SER A 540 -3.70 -0.41 -1.38
C SER A 540 -4.22 0.67 -0.42
N LEU A 541 -4.84 0.32 0.71
CA LEU A 541 -5.44 1.27 1.67
C LEU A 541 -4.96 1.06 3.13
N ASN A 542 -3.70 0.64 3.31
CA ASN A 542 -3.09 0.34 4.61
C ASN A 542 -2.37 1.55 5.29
N ALA A 543 -2.82 2.77 5.04
CA ALA A 543 -2.19 3.98 5.60
C ALA A 543 -2.29 4.03 7.13
N LYS A 544 -1.13 4.11 7.81
CA LYS A 544 -1.02 3.93 9.27
C LYS A 544 -1.62 5.06 10.10
N ASN A 545 -1.82 6.23 9.49
CA ASN A 545 -2.44 7.39 10.14
C ASN A 545 -3.93 7.56 9.80
N LEU A 546 -4.47 6.82 8.83
CA LEU A 546 -5.81 7.07 8.29
C LEU A 546 -6.91 6.69 9.29
N GLU A 547 -7.75 7.66 9.65
CA GLU A 547 -8.84 7.55 10.62
C GLU A 547 -10.21 7.54 9.93
N LYS A 548 -10.33 8.21 8.77
CA LYS A 548 -11.58 8.36 8.01
C LYS A 548 -11.37 8.24 6.50
N ILE A 549 -12.25 7.51 5.82
CA ILE A 549 -12.48 7.62 4.36
C ILE A 549 -13.84 8.29 4.13
N THR A 550 -13.92 9.09 3.07
CA THR A 550 -15.15 9.64 2.48
C THR A 550 -15.15 9.39 0.97
N VAL A 551 -16.31 9.43 0.30
CA VAL A 551 -16.40 9.25 -1.16
C VAL A 551 -17.00 10.49 -1.82
N GLU A 552 -16.40 10.97 -2.92
CA GLU A 552 -17.00 12.05 -3.74
C GLU A 552 -18.36 11.60 -4.31
N PRO A 553 -19.43 12.43 -4.24
CA PRO A 553 -20.72 12.09 -4.83
C PRO A 553 -20.64 11.72 -6.31
N GLY A 554 -21.48 10.76 -6.73
CA GLY A 554 -21.52 10.18 -8.06
C GLY A 554 -20.60 8.98 -8.23
N ASN A 555 -20.29 8.25 -7.15
CA ASN A 555 -19.49 7.02 -7.23
C ASN A 555 -20.42 5.80 -7.24
N TYR A 556 -20.45 5.11 -8.38
CA TYR A 556 -21.37 3.99 -8.60
C TYR A 556 -20.97 2.70 -7.85
N TYR A 557 -19.74 2.61 -7.35
CA TYR A 557 -19.12 1.39 -6.83
C TYR A 557 -18.91 1.42 -5.31
N PHE A 558 -18.64 2.61 -4.75
CA PHE A 558 -18.26 2.79 -3.36
C PHE A 558 -19.05 3.91 -2.68
N ARG A 559 -19.27 3.76 -1.38
CA ARG A 559 -19.91 4.76 -0.50
C ARG A 559 -19.24 4.72 0.86
N ASP A 560 -19.16 5.85 1.57
CA ASP A 560 -18.75 5.84 2.97
C ASP A 560 -19.94 5.88 3.92
N TYR A 561 -19.80 5.21 5.06
CA TYR A 561 -20.74 5.31 6.17
C TYR A 561 -19.96 5.31 7.48
N GLY A 562 -20.17 6.32 8.31
CA GLY A 562 -19.42 6.48 9.58
C GLY A 562 -17.91 6.68 9.42
N GLY A 563 -17.43 7.03 8.23
CA GLY A 563 -16.01 7.16 7.90
C GLY A 563 -15.30 5.85 7.50
N ILE A 564 -16.06 4.78 7.31
CA ILE A 564 -15.62 3.47 6.82
C ILE A 564 -16.03 3.36 5.35
N LEU A 565 -15.21 2.72 4.52
CA LEU A 565 -15.49 2.50 3.11
C LEU A 565 -16.32 1.21 2.91
N TYR A 566 -17.44 1.34 2.21
CA TYR A 566 -18.33 0.26 1.79
C TYR A 566 -18.43 0.20 0.27
N ASN A 567 -19.04 -0.86 -0.25
CA ASN A 567 -19.64 -0.82 -1.59
C ASN A 567 -20.87 0.11 -1.60
N ASN A 568 -21.31 0.53 -2.78
CA ASN A 568 -22.34 1.58 -2.92
C ASN A 568 -23.68 1.26 -2.19
N ASP A 569 -24.12 0.00 -2.20
CA ASP A 569 -25.36 -0.44 -1.53
C ASP A 569 -25.23 -0.67 -0.01
N LEU A 570 -24.06 -0.38 0.58
CA LEU A 570 -23.70 -0.59 1.99
C LEU A 570 -23.77 -2.06 2.48
N SER A 571 -23.96 -3.04 1.59
CA SER A 571 -24.08 -4.45 1.98
C SER A 571 -22.75 -5.11 2.35
N LYS A 572 -21.61 -4.48 2.06
CA LYS A 572 -20.26 -4.97 2.39
C LYS A 572 -19.30 -3.85 2.81
N ILE A 573 -18.59 -4.05 3.91
CA ILE A 573 -17.42 -3.23 4.29
C ILE A 573 -16.24 -3.60 3.40
N ILE A 574 -15.61 -2.59 2.80
CA ILE A 574 -14.40 -2.73 1.96
C ILE A 574 -13.16 -2.46 2.80
N VAL A 575 -13.09 -1.32 3.50
CA VAL A 575 -11.96 -0.95 4.38
C VAL A 575 -12.44 -0.18 5.60
N ILE A 576 -12.01 -0.64 6.78
CA ILE A 576 -11.98 0.15 8.02
C ILE A 576 -10.59 0.80 8.11
N PRO A 577 -10.48 2.14 8.22
CA PRO A 577 -9.19 2.82 8.31
C PRO A 577 -8.34 2.34 9.50
N LYS A 578 -7.04 2.11 9.27
CA LYS A 578 -6.14 1.43 10.23
C LYS A 578 -5.99 2.15 11.58
N ASN A 579 -6.22 3.46 11.60
CA ASN A 579 -6.16 4.32 12.76
C ASN A 579 -7.57 4.83 13.16
N TYR A 580 -8.65 4.15 12.76
CA TYR A 580 -10.01 4.46 13.22
C TYR A 580 -10.10 4.41 14.75
N LYS A 581 -10.70 5.43 15.35
CA LYS A 581 -10.78 5.61 16.81
C LYS A 581 -12.22 5.60 17.31
N GLY A 582 -12.44 5.04 18.49
CA GLY A 582 -13.71 5.19 19.21
C GLY A 582 -14.78 4.20 18.76
N LYS A 583 -16.00 4.70 18.56
CA LYS A 583 -17.19 3.87 18.28
C LYS A 583 -17.37 3.64 16.78
N ILE A 584 -17.55 2.39 16.37
CA ILE A 584 -18.11 2.02 15.05
C ILE A 584 -19.60 1.76 15.20
N ILE A 585 -20.38 2.21 14.22
CA ILE A 585 -21.76 1.76 13.97
C ILE A 585 -21.75 1.21 12.55
N THR A 586 -22.20 -0.03 12.35
CA THR A 586 -22.25 -0.61 11.01
C THR A 586 -23.43 -0.06 10.20
N ALA A 587 -23.38 -0.15 8.88
CA ALA A 587 -24.59 0.03 8.07
C ALA A 587 -25.64 -1.05 8.41
N LYS A 588 -26.92 -0.73 8.14
CA LYS A 588 -28.04 -1.69 8.25
C LYS A 588 -27.89 -2.78 7.18
N ASN A 589 -28.27 -4.02 7.50
CA ASN A 589 -28.18 -5.18 6.60
C ASN A 589 -26.77 -5.55 6.08
N VAL A 590 -25.69 -4.98 6.62
CA VAL A 590 -24.33 -5.30 6.16
C VAL A 590 -24.01 -6.79 6.39
N LYS A 591 -23.33 -7.41 5.44
CA LYS A 591 -22.72 -8.73 5.58
C LYS A 591 -21.31 -8.55 6.16
N LEU A 592 -21.07 -9.18 7.30
CA LEU A 592 -19.75 -9.20 7.92
C LEU A 592 -18.99 -10.43 7.40
N ASP A 593 -17.76 -10.21 6.94
CA ASP A 593 -16.81 -11.27 6.58
C ASP A 593 -15.92 -11.62 7.80
N PRO A 594 -15.26 -12.80 7.83
CA PRO A 594 -14.22 -13.09 8.81
C PRO A 594 -13.18 -11.97 8.89
N HIS A 595 -12.73 -11.65 10.10
CA HIS A 595 -11.79 -10.56 10.39
C HIS A 595 -12.27 -9.12 10.06
N THR A 596 -13.56 -8.85 9.81
CA THR A 596 -14.06 -7.51 9.41
C THR A 596 -13.52 -6.34 10.26
N PHE A 597 -13.49 -6.47 11.60
CA PHE A 597 -12.95 -5.40 12.47
C PHE A 597 -11.50 -5.63 12.88
N ALA A 598 -10.90 -6.78 12.58
CA ALA A 598 -9.69 -7.25 13.21
C ALA A 598 -8.48 -6.32 13.02
N ASN A 599 -7.55 -6.36 13.98
CA ASN A 599 -6.30 -5.58 13.96
C ASN A 599 -6.48 -4.05 13.96
N ASN A 600 -7.59 -3.52 14.49
CA ASN A 600 -7.84 -2.09 14.66
C ASN A 600 -7.81 -1.71 16.17
N PRO A 601 -6.60 -1.51 16.75
CA PRO A 601 -6.41 -1.48 18.21
C PRO A 601 -7.00 -0.25 18.92
N LYS A 602 -7.58 0.72 18.19
CA LYS A 602 -8.13 1.98 18.73
C LYS A 602 -9.66 2.06 18.69
N ILE A 603 -10.35 1.03 18.19
CA ILE A 603 -11.79 0.89 18.34
C ILE A 603 -12.10 0.58 19.80
N THR A 604 -13.03 1.33 20.40
CA THR A 604 -13.45 1.16 21.80
C THR A 604 -14.87 0.61 21.94
N GLU A 605 -15.72 0.82 20.94
CA GLU A 605 -17.09 0.32 20.90
C GLU A 605 -17.46 -0.11 19.48
N ILE A 606 -18.21 -1.21 19.35
CA ILE A 606 -18.82 -1.62 18.08
C ILE A 606 -20.32 -1.82 18.30
N GLU A 607 -21.12 -1.08 17.54
CA GLU A 607 -22.57 -1.22 17.47
C GLU A 607 -22.93 -1.88 16.13
N ILE A 608 -23.28 -3.17 16.19
CA ILE A 608 -23.73 -3.93 15.02
C ILE A 608 -25.20 -3.59 14.78
N SER A 609 -25.48 -2.99 13.62
CA SER A 609 -26.82 -2.48 13.28
C SER A 609 -27.84 -3.58 12.97
N GLN A 610 -29.12 -3.21 13.06
CA GLN A 610 -30.23 -4.09 12.67
C GLN A 610 -30.13 -4.53 11.20
N GLY A 611 -30.62 -5.73 10.92
CA GLY A 611 -30.55 -6.38 9.62
C GLY A 611 -29.33 -7.29 9.45
N VAL A 612 -28.26 -7.10 10.22
CA VAL A 612 -27.11 -8.02 10.24
C VAL A 612 -27.56 -9.38 10.78
N LYS A 613 -27.25 -10.45 10.03
CA LYS A 613 -27.71 -11.83 10.30
C LYS A 613 -26.64 -12.74 10.91
N GLU A 614 -25.37 -12.49 10.61
CA GLU A 614 -24.27 -13.39 10.95
C GLU A 614 -23.02 -12.62 11.40
N ILE A 615 -22.36 -13.11 12.46
CA ILE A 615 -21.01 -12.70 12.87
C ILE A 615 -20.08 -13.92 12.70
N PRO A 616 -19.20 -13.95 11.67
CA PRO A 616 -18.27 -15.05 11.43
C PRO A 616 -17.10 -15.14 12.42
N ASP A 617 -16.31 -16.20 12.25
CA ASP A 617 -15.02 -16.43 12.93
C ASP A 617 -14.09 -15.21 12.86
N PHE A 618 -13.33 -14.99 13.94
CA PHE A 618 -12.29 -13.95 14.06
C PHE A 618 -12.73 -12.49 13.84
N THR A 619 -14.04 -12.21 13.74
CA THR A 619 -14.59 -10.87 13.45
C THR A 619 -14.04 -9.78 14.37
N PHE A 620 -13.81 -10.08 15.66
CA PHE A 620 -13.32 -9.14 16.68
C PHE A 620 -11.85 -9.36 17.09
N ASN A 621 -11.07 -10.13 16.32
CA ASN A 621 -9.70 -10.52 16.71
C ASN A 621 -8.75 -9.31 16.85
N SER A 622 -7.96 -9.30 17.92
CA SER A 622 -6.88 -8.31 18.17
C SER A 622 -7.37 -6.86 18.29
N LEU A 623 -8.55 -6.66 18.88
CA LEU A 623 -9.14 -5.35 19.20
C LEU A 623 -8.80 -4.92 20.64
N SER A 624 -7.54 -4.57 20.89
CA SER A 624 -6.99 -4.37 22.24
C SER A 624 -7.63 -3.27 23.10
N SER A 625 -8.29 -2.27 22.49
CA SER A 625 -9.01 -1.20 23.23
C SER A 625 -10.53 -1.39 23.28
N LEU A 626 -11.08 -2.49 22.73
CA LEU A 626 -12.52 -2.69 22.65
C LEU A 626 -13.12 -3.03 24.01
N LEU A 627 -14.03 -2.16 24.47
CA LEU A 627 -14.71 -2.28 25.75
C LEU A 627 -16.18 -2.70 25.60
N ILE A 628 -16.83 -2.37 24.48
CA ILE A 628 -18.27 -2.58 24.30
C ILE A 628 -18.56 -3.18 22.92
N ILE A 629 -19.35 -4.25 22.88
CA ILE A 629 -20.06 -4.68 21.66
C ILE A 629 -21.57 -4.64 21.93
N LYS A 630 -22.33 -4.03 21.02
CA LYS A 630 -23.79 -4.12 20.98
C LYS A 630 -24.23 -5.03 19.84
N ILE A 631 -25.04 -6.03 20.17
CA ILE A 631 -25.59 -7.05 19.27
C ILE A 631 -27.04 -6.68 18.93
N PRO A 632 -27.47 -6.72 17.66
CA PRO A 632 -28.84 -6.40 17.26
C PRO A 632 -29.78 -7.57 17.53
N GLN A 633 -31.08 -7.30 17.47
CA GLN A 633 -32.10 -8.35 17.58
C GLN A 633 -32.13 -9.26 16.33
N SER A 634 -31.75 -8.71 15.17
CA SER A 634 -31.76 -9.44 13.89
C SER A 634 -30.71 -10.53 13.75
N LEU A 635 -29.78 -10.68 14.70
CA LEU A 635 -28.68 -11.62 14.59
C LEU A 635 -29.16 -13.06 14.83
N GLU A 636 -28.87 -13.94 13.88
CA GLU A 636 -29.28 -15.35 13.88
C GLU A 636 -28.09 -16.30 14.11
N LYS A 637 -26.89 -15.89 13.68
CA LYS A 637 -25.67 -16.70 13.79
C LYS A 637 -24.52 -15.91 14.41
N PHE A 638 -23.80 -16.56 15.31
CA PHE A 638 -22.60 -16.00 15.95
C PHE A 638 -21.57 -17.11 16.11
N SER A 639 -20.38 -16.95 15.53
CA SER A 639 -19.28 -17.88 15.74
C SER A 639 -18.71 -17.80 17.15
N GLU A 640 -18.43 -18.96 17.74
CA GLU A 640 -17.68 -19.07 19.01
C GLU A 640 -16.23 -18.57 18.86
N ASN A 641 -15.67 -18.62 17.64
CA ASN A 641 -14.32 -18.13 17.33
C ASN A 641 -14.27 -16.62 17.02
N ALA A 642 -15.40 -15.90 17.08
CA ALA A 642 -15.44 -14.46 16.78
C ALA A 642 -14.55 -13.62 17.71
N PHE A 643 -14.28 -14.13 18.92
CA PHE A 643 -13.56 -13.44 20.00
C PHE A 643 -12.14 -13.98 20.26
N VAL A 644 -11.55 -14.74 19.35
CA VAL A 644 -10.16 -15.23 19.52
C VAL A 644 -9.21 -14.04 19.73
N GLY A 645 -8.39 -14.11 20.78
CA GLY A 645 -7.46 -13.03 21.16
C GLY A 645 -8.07 -11.90 22.00
N MET A 646 -9.36 -11.95 22.35
CA MET A 646 -10.01 -10.97 23.22
C MET A 646 -9.94 -11.35 24.70
N ASP A 647 -9.83 -10.34 25.57
CA ASP A 647 -9.88 -10.50 27.02
C ASP A 647 -11.35 -10.46 27.50
N PRO A 648 -11.93 -11.59 27.96
CA PRO A 648 -13.33 -11.64 28.39
C PRO A 648 -13.62 -10.72 29.58
N LYS A 649 -12.63 -10.39 30.41
CA LYS A 649 -12.83 -9.54 31.61
C LYS A 649 -12.93 -8.05 31.30
N LYS A 650 -12.51 -7.63 30.11
CA LYS A 650 -12.55 -6.22 29.66
C LYS A 650 -13.72 -5.89 28.75
N LEU A 651 -14.29 -6.91 28.10
CA LEU A 651 -15.31 -6.75 27.06
C LEU A 651 -16.74 -6.88 27.61
N LYS A 652 -17.50 -5.79 27.59
CA LYS A 652 -18.94 -5.79 27.87
C LYS A 652 -19.73 -6.06 26.59
N ILE A 653 -20.55 -7.10 26.58
CA ILE A 653 -21.50 -7.36 25.49
C ILE A 653 -22.90 -6.93 25.94
N ILE A 654 -23.57 -6.14 25.10
CA ILE A 654 -24.94 -5.64 25.29
C ILE A 654 -25.79 -6.24 24.18
N PHE A 655 -26.96 -6.78 24.52
CA PHE A 655 -27.87 -7.43 23.58
C PHE A 655 -29.33 -7.25 24.05
N PRO A 656 -30.32 -7.21 23.14
CA PRO A 656 -31.74 -7.10 23.50
C PRO A 656 -32.26 -8.39 24.16
N PRO A 657 -33.39 -8.34 24.88
CA PRO A 657 -33.92 -9.51 25.60
C PRO A 657 -34.29 -10.69 24.69
N ASN A 658 -34.71 -10.41 23.45
CA ASN A 658 -35.26 -11.40 22.50
C ASN A 658 -34.30 -11.69 21.33
N ILE A 659 -33.09 -12.17 21.64
CA ILE A 659 -32.11 -12.64 20.64
C ILE A 659 -32.32 -14.12 20.26
N ASP A 660 -31.76 -14.53 19.11
CA ASP A 660 -31.79 -15.93 18.68
C ASP A 660 -31.12 -16.89 19.69
N LYS A 661 -31.60 -18.14 19.73
CA LYS A 661 -31.14 -19.18 20.66
C LYS A 661 -29.65 -19.53 20.46
N ASN A 662 -29.14 -19.54 19.23
CA ASN A 662 -27.75 -19.86 18.94
C ASN A 662 -26.83 -18.73 19.41
N VAL A 663 -27.21 -17.48 19.10
CA VAL A 663 -26.54 -16.27 19.59
C VAL A 663 -26.50 -16.26 21.13
N ALA A 664 -27.63 -16.55 21.78
CA ALA A 664 -27.72 -16.62 23.23
C ALA A 664 -26.82 -17.71 23.83
N ASN A 665 -26.63 -18.84 23.16
CA ASN A 665 -25.76 -19.91 23.63
C ASN A 665 -24.28 -19.53 23.56
N VAL A 666 -23.84 -18.86 22.49
CA VAL A 666 -22.47 -18.33 22.36
C VAL A 666 -22.21 -17.27 23.43
N LEU A 667 -23.15 -16.35 23.65
CA LEU A 667 -23.05 -15.33 24.70
C LEU A 667 -23.03 -15.92 26.13
N LYS A 668 -23.78 -17.00 26.39
CA LYS A 668 -23.69 -17.75 27.66
C LYS A 668 -22.32 -18.40 27.86
N LYS A 669 -21.72 -18.97 26.80
CA LYS A 669 -20.35 -19.51 26.84
C LYS A 669 -19.34 -18.40 27.13
N TRP A 670 -19.45 -17.26 26.44
CA TRP A 670 -18.60 -16.09 26.69
C TRP A 670 -18.70 -15.59 28.14
N LYS A 671 -19.92 -15.44 28.66
CA LYS A 671 -20.17 -14.98 30.03
C LYS A 671 -19.56 -15.90 31.11
N LYS A 672 -19.40 -17.20 30.83
CA LYS A 672 -18.71 -18.15 31.74
C LYS A 672 -17.19 -17.96 31.80
N MET A 673 -16.60 -17.20 30.88
CA MET A 673 -15.16 -16.89 30.84
C MET A 673 -14.82 -15.51 31.42
N GLN A 674 -15.83 -14.73 31.84
CA GLN A 674 -15.67 -13.42 32.50
C GLN A 674 -15.50 -13.61 34.00
#